data_AF-A0A1U8DPL2-F1
#
_entry.id   AF-A0A1U8DPL2-F1
#
_cell.length_a   1.000
_cell.length_b   1.000
_cell.length_c   1.000
_cell.angle_alpha   90.00
_cell.angle_beta   90.00
_cell.angle_gamma   90.00
#
_symmetry.space_group_name_H-M   'P 1'
#
loop_
_entity.id
_entity.type
_entity.pdbx_description
1 polymer ?
#
loop_
_entity_poly.entity_id
_entity_poly.type
_entity_poly.pdbx_seq_one_letter_code
_entity_poly.pdbx_strand_id
1 'polypeptide(L)'
;MSYYCDVTTWHHFSEWWGDVTVPHGCSASRGRSLGLCTAPSPGCHHGATGHYGVTAGGVTSPPADRCPQRLARVGPVLLAAHVRSVSLPGTPLLSRSPRAAPGRPLTLEQQLAASIARVLARYRFLLDSFVIEFFTNDQWATLPPSWQDVLADLPSPQLAALLLEKANPEEASYSMVWPLSLLAFKATAHALALPRAHCGGANSRPEEFQENLCQSTRLHPVFRKHVKPKKQHEIWQLGKLVKRLSELAQCEHVVDVGSGQGHLSRFLSFGLGLPVTAVEGNRHLVDTAKRFDRELVQVLEKERARGGKAAWELSLRGPSHVAGWVDPQAPWPEFLLLLQPGVDISHPPTAAAGTGPPSLEPGMRTLPMVLGRDVAQPARAAVDPTGARSHVGTGVPIGHLQEPGQPAEHPPVLGRVLLTGLHACGDLSVTLLRHFVQCPHVAAITSVACCYMKLSTRETPVPPGLVLPPTVPPATYGYPLSAWVAGLPGHTLSYKAREGACHAAEDYVQRLRSQSPGLRAHCYRAVLETLIRAADPSKQCLGVQTIPGAHCLSFHEYARLGLARVGLDPSTPLDAAHVDALLRRQQQVIAYFTLVLLLSPLVESLILLDRVIYLQEQGFQCRLIPLFDPQFSPRNLVLVAAKAQSASALSTLVEDDSKG
;
A
#
# COMPACT_ATOMS: atom_id res chain seq x y z
N MET A 1 -8.05 -2.20 19.69
CA MET A 1 -8.99 -1.56 18.73
C MET A 1 -8.21 -1.06 17.50
N SER A 2 -8.01 -1.92 16.48
CA SER A 2 -7.39 -1.69 15.15
C SER A 2 -5.85 -1.48 14.97
N TYR A 3 -5.11 -2.58 14.81
CA TYR A 3 -4.00 -2.65 13.82
C TYR A 3 -4.53 -2.79 12.39
N TYR A 4 -5.71 -3.40 12.23
CA TYR A 4 -6.33 -3.63 10.93
C TYR A 4 -6.81 -2.31 10.34
N CYS A 5 -6.38 -2.03 9.11
CA CYS A 5 -6.90 -0.94 8.30
C CYS A 5 -8.36 -1.21 7.97
N ASP A 6 -9.28 -0.55 8.69
CA ASP A 6 -10.60 -0.31 8.14
C ASP A 6 -10.43 0.43 6.79
N VAL A 7 -11.30 0.16 5.82
CA VAL A 7 -11.21 0.74 4.46
C VAL A 7 -11.42 2.27 4.50
N THR A 8 -11.94 2.79 5.62
CA THR A 8 -11.92 4.22 5.98
C THR A 8 -10.51 4.80 6.17
N THR A 9 -9.50 4.02 6.53
CA THR A 9 -8.11 4.51 6.59
C THR A 9 -7.50 4.81 5.22
N TRP A 10 -8.03 4.20 4.14
CA TRP A 10 -7.72 4.63 2.77
C TRP A 10 -8.37 5.97 2.43
N HIS A 11 -9.54 6.29 2.99
CA HIS A 11 -10.10 7.64 2.92
C HIS A 11 -9.22 8.63 3.70
N HIS A 12 -8.84 8.33 4.95
CA HIS A 12 -7.97 9.21 5.75
C HIS A 12 -6.58 9.48 5.17
N PHE A 13 -6.09 8.68 4.23
CA PHE A 13 -4.81 8.94 3.56
C PHE A 13 -4.93 9.54 2.15
N SER A 14 -6.00 9.25 1.39
CA SER A 14 -6.29 10.04 0.18
C SER A 14 -6.75 11.46 0.53
N GLU A 15 -7.36 11.62 1.71
CA GLU A 15 -7.65 12.90 2.33
C GLU A 15 -6.41 13.78 2.35
N TRP A 16 -5.21 13.31 2.75
CA TRP A 16 -4.03 14.20 2.84
C TRP A 16 -3.73 14.98 1.56
N TRP A 17 -4.13 14.44 0.39
CA TRP A 17 -3.77 14.93 -0.94
C TRP A 17 -4.94 15.20 -1.89
N GLY A 18 -6.13 15.52 -1.35
CA GLY A 18 -7.19 16.23 -2.05
C GLY A 18 -7.66 15.58 -3.36
N ASP A 19 -8.21 14.37 -3.27
CA ASP A 19 -8.86 13.71 -4.41
C ASP A 19 -10.09 14.49 -4.90
N VAL A 20 -10.28 14.47 -6.22
CA VAL A 20 -11.51 14.94 -6.88
C VAL A 20 -12.61 13.89 -6.68
N THR A 21 -13.68 14.28 -6.01
CA THR A 21 -14.93 13.49 -6.02
C THR A 21 -15.52 13.46 -7.42
N VAL A 22 -15.55 12.28 -8.05
CA VAL A 22 -16.41 12.04 -9.23
C VAL A 22 -17.88 12.28 -8.81
N PRO A 23 -18.72 12.97 -9.60
CA PRO A 23 -20.07 13.32 -9.18
C PRO A 23 -20.92 12.08 -8.84
N HIS A 24 -21.62 12.13 -7.70
CA HIS A 24 -22.58 11.10 -7.33
C HIS A 24 -23.84 11.16 -8.21
N GLY A 25 -23.83 10.42 -9.32
CA GLY A 25 -24.99 10.21 -10.17
C GLY A 25 -25.97 9.17 -9.60
N CYS A 26 -27.13 9.64 -9.15
CA CYS A 26 -28.41 8.92 -9.02
C CYS A 26 -28.43 7.54 -8.30
N SER A 27 -28.67 7.56 -6.99
CA SER A 27 -29.42 6.48 -6.32
C SER A 27 -30.92 6.68 -6.52
N ALA A 28 -31.52 6.04 -7.53
CA ALA A 28 -32.97 6.09 -7.74
C ALA A 28 -33.73 5.16 -6.78
N SER A 29 -34.15 5.67 -5.63
CA SER A 29 -35.05 4.97 -4.71
C SER A 29 -36.47 4.89 -5.29
N ARG A 30 -36.91 3.70 -5.71
CA ARG A 30 -38.31 3.46 -6.11
C ARG A 30 -39.22 3.28 -4.88
N GLY A 31 -39.94 4.33 -4.52
CA GLY A 31 -41.16 4.27 -3.71
C GLY A 31 -42.40 4.41 -4.59
N ARG A 32 -43.45 3.62 -4.34
CA ARG A 32 -44.77 3.74 -5.00
C ARG A 32 -45.55 4.86 -4.26
N SER A 33 -46.64 5.48 -4.74
CA SER A 33 -47.69 5.02 -5.69
C SER A 33 -48.65 6.17 -6.09
N LEU A 34 -49.43 5.96 -7.17
CA LEU A 34 -50.74 6.57 -7.49
C LEU A 34 -50.81 8.07 -7.87
N GLY A 35 -51.53 8.39 -8.95
CA GLY A 35 -52.10 9.74 -9.16
C GLY A 35 -52.22 10.29 -10.59
N LEU A 36 -53.10 9.70 -11.42
CA LEU A 36 -53.92 10.33 -12.49
C LEU A 36 -53.29 11.15 -13.66
N CYS A 37 -53.94 11.01 -14.83
CA CYS A 37 -53.84 11.84 -16.04
C CYS A 37 -54.29 13.31 -15.74
N THR A 38 -54.02 14.34 -16.55
CA THR A 38 -54.19 14.51 -18.02
C THR A 38 -53.34 15.66 -18.62
N ALA A 39 -53.34 15.77 -19.96
CA ALA A 39 -52.79 16.82 -20.84
C ALA A 39 -53.46 18.23 -20.64
N PRO A 40 -53.12 19.34 -21.37
CA PRO A 40 -52.33 19.45 -22.62
C PRO A 40 -51.39 20.67 -22.82
N SER A 41 -50.75 20.71 -24.01
CA SER A 41 -50.03 21.83 -24.69
C SER A 41 -50.98 23.02 -25.06
N PRO A 42 -50.55 24.18 -25.65
CA PRO A 42 -49.78 24.29 -26.93
C PRO A 42 -48.89 25.55 -27.21
N GLY A 43 -48.19 25.53 -28.38
CA GLY A 43 -47.65 26.69 -29.14
C GLY A 43 -46.22 27.16 -28.76
N CYS A 44 -45.40 27.83 -29.60
CA CYS A 44 -45.43 28.24 -31.03
C CYS A 44 -44.05 28.92 -31.37
N HIS A 45 -43.51 29.12 -32.59
CA HIS A 45 -43.70 28.56 -33.96
C HIS A 45 -42.58 29.11 -34.91
N HIS A 46 -42.29 28.46 -36.08
CA HIS A 46 -41.46 28.95 -37.23
C HIS A 46 -39.93 29.13 -37.01
N GLY A 47 -39.00 28.95 -37.98
CA GLY A 47 -39.01 28.47 -39.38
C GLY A 47 -37.56 28.04 -39.78
N ALA A 48 -37.32 27.04 -40.65
CA ALA A 48 -37.12 27.13 -42.11
C ALA A 48 -36.05 28.17 -42.57
N THR A 49 -35.10 27.94 -43.50
CA THR A 49 -34.65 26.80 -44.36
C THR A 49 -33.35 27.23 -45.07
N GLY A 50 -32.49 26.31 -45.57
CA GLY A 50 -31.43 26.70 -46.53
C GLY A 50 -30.31 25.69 -46.81
N HIS A 51 -30.38 24.99 -47.95
CA HIS A 51 -29.25 24.27 -48.56
C HIS A 51 -28.41 25.21 -49.45
N TYR A 52 -27.12 24.92 -49.63
CA TYR A 52 -26.43 24.77 -50.94
C TYR A 52 -24.99 24.24 -50.70
N GLY A 53 -24.31 23.74 -51.75
CA GLY A 53 -22.95 23.18 -51.65
C GLY A 53 -22.15 23.33 -52.96
N VAL A 54 -21.15 22.45 -53.17
CA VAL A 54 -20.24 22.38 -54.35
C VAL A 54 -19.21 23.56 -54.37
N THR A 55 -17.93 23.50 -54.80
CA THR A 55 -17.13 22.59 -55.66
C THR A 55 -15.63 22.60 -55.29
N ALA A 56 -14.80 21.79 -55.98
CA ALA A 56 -13.36 21.58 -55.71
C ALA A 56 -12.38 22.19 -56.75
N GLY A 57 -11.08 22.16 -56.42
CA GLY A 57 -9.90 22.43 -57.28
C GLY A 57 -8.68 22.84 -56.44
N GLY A 58 -7.40 22.61 -56.78
CA GLY A 58 -6.82 21.82 -57.89
C GLY A 58 -5.35 22.20 -58.22
N VAL A 59 -4.41 21.24 -58.10
CA VAL A 59 -3.23 21.02 -58.98
C VAL A 59 -1.88 21.79 -58.73
N THR A 60 -0.77 21.01 -58.88
CA THR A 60 0.67 21.32 -59.19
C THR A 60 1.73 21.82 -58.18
N SER A 61 2.83 21.04 -58.10
CA SER A 61 4.24 21.43 -57.83
C SER A 61 4.98 21.68 -59.17
N PRO A 62 6.19 22.30 -59.25
CA PRO A 62 7.50 21.60 -59.01
C PRO A 62 8.67 22.60 -58.62
N PRO A 63 9.99 22.37 -58.85
CA PRO A 63 10.82 21.15 -58.90
C PRO A 63 11.96 21.14 -57.82
N ALA A 64 12.90 20.19 -57.90
CA ALA A 64 14.00 19.97 -56.95
C ALA A 64 15.41 20.27 -57.51
N ASP A 65 16.41 20.35 -56.62
CA ASP A 65 17.84 20.41 -56.97
C ASP A 65 18.69 19.39 -56.17
N ARG A 66 19.88 18.99 -56.67
CA ARG A 66 20.54 17.70 -56.30
C ARG A 66 21.94 17.78 -55.65
N CYS A 67 22.13 16.95 -54.60
CA CYS A 67 23.36 16.18 -54.25
C CYS A 67 24.63 16.94 -53.74
N PRO A 68 25.66 16.25 -53.16
CA PRO A 68 25.76 14.83 -52.76
C PRO A 68 26.41 14.50 -51.37
N GLN A 69 26.34 13.21 -50.99
CA GLN A 69 27.30 12.41 -50.18
C GLN A 69 27.32 12.36 -48.63
N ARG A 70 27.03 11.14 -48.14
CA ARG A 70 27.64 10.37 -47.01
C ARG A 70 27.69 10.95 -45.58
N LEU A 71 26.96 10.30 -44.67
CA LEU A 71 27.53 9.66 -43.47
C LEU A 71 26.59 8.57 -42.90
N ALA A 72 27.14 7.71 -42.03
CA ALA A 72 26.68 6.34 -41.74
C ALA A 72 25.23 6.18 -41.23
N ARG A 73 24.54 5.13 -41.71
CA ARG A 73 23.42 4.50 -40.97
C ARG A 73 23.98 3.76 -39.76
N VAL A 74 23.61 4.17 -38.55
CA VAL A 74 23.72 3.35 -37.34
C VAL A 74 22.32 2.88 -36.97
N GLY A 75 22.07 1.57 -37.03
CA GLY A 75 20.80 0.98 -36.59
C GLY A 75 20.66 0.98 -35.06
N PRO A 76 19.45 0.80 -34.53
CA PRO A 76 19.23 0.76 -33.09
C PRO A 76 19.90 -0.47 -32.47
N VAL A 77 21.00 -0.25 -31.75
CA VAL A 77 21.59 -1.28 -30.89
C VAL A 77 20.71 -1.40 -29.65
N LEU A 78 20.06 -2.56 -29.46
CA LEU A 78 19.45 -2.90 -28.17
C LEU A 78 20.55 -2.94 -27.11
N LEU A 79 20.61 -1.90 -26.27
CA LEU A 79 21.51 -1.86 -25.14
C LEU A 79 20.95 -2.73 -24.00
N ALA A 80 21.12 -4.03 -24.12
CA ALA A 80 20.97 -4.94 -22.99
C ALA A 80 21.89 -4.47 -21.85
N ALA A 81 21.33 -4.17 -20.68
CA ALA A 81 22.03 -3.55 -19.56
C ALA A 81 23.05 -4.50 -18.88
N HIS A 82 24.15 -4.79 -19.58
CA HIS A 82 25.34 -5.34 -18.97
C HIS A 82 26.07 -4.24 -18.19
N VAL A 83 25.81 -4.19 -16.88
CA VAL A 83 26.60 -3.37 -15.95
C VAL A 83 28.01 -3.97 -15.85
N ARG A 84 28.89 -3.63 -16.79
CA ARG A 84 30.32 -3.87 -16.66
C ARG A 84 30.89 -2.87 -15.66
N SER A 85 31.56 -3.40 -14.63
CA SER A 85 32.33 -2.63 -13.67
C SER A 85 33.37 -1.76 -14.38
N VAL A 86 33.20 -0.43 -14.30
CA VAL A 86 34.23 0.54 -14.66
C VAL A 86 34.98 0.91 -13.40
N SER A 87 36.20 0.40 -13.24
CA SER A 87 37.10 0.77 -12.15
C SER A 87 37.80 2.09 -12.47
N LEU A 88 37.39 3.17 -11.80
CA LEU A 88 38.15 4.43 -11.79
C LEU A 88 39.26 4.36 -10.73
N PRO A 89 40.53 4.68 -11.05
CA PRO A 89 41.60 4.73 -10.07
C PRO A 89 41.56 6.05 -9.28
N GLY A 90 41.68 5.97 -7.95
CA GLY A 90 41.90 7.14 -7.10
C GLY A 90 40.68 7.59 -6.28
N THR A 91 40.33 6.84 -5.22
CA THR A 91 39.58 7.36 -4.07
C THR A 91 39.90 6.52 -2.82
N PRO A 92 40.02 7.11 -1.60
CA PRO A 92 40.39 6.34 -0.42
C PRO A 92 39.30 5.34 0.00
N LEU A 93 39.72 4.13 0.36
CA LEU A 93 38.83 3.06 0.80
C LEU A 93 38.15 3.40 2.13
N LEU A 94 36.83 3.62 2.12
CA LEU A 94 36.01 3.72 3.32
C LEU A 94 34.93 2.62 3.33
N SER A 95 34.92 1.89 4.46
CA SER A 95 34.02 0.80 4.88
C SER A 95 33.87 -0.42 3.95
N ARG A 96 34.19 -1.61 4.49
CA ARG A 96 33.92 -2.90 3.84
C ARG A 96 32.41 -3.16 3.82
N SER A 97 31.88 -3.43 2.62
CA SER A 97 30.53 -4.02 2.45
C SER A 97 30.43 -5.37 3.18
N PRO A 98 29.24 -5.81 3.62
CA PRO A 98 29.06 -7.12 4.25
C PRO A 98 29.54 -8.22 3.32
N ARG A 99 30.41 -9.09 3.84
CA ARG A 99 30.93 -10.22 3.06
C ARG A 99 29.83 -11.26 2.91
N ALA A 100 29.39 -11.48 1.67
CA ALA A 100 28.90 -12.79 1.28
C ALA A 100 29.95 -13.86 1.63
N ALA A 101 29.50 -15.10 1.87
CA ALA A 101 30.42 -16.22 2.07
C ALA A 101 31.48 -16.24 0.94
N PRO A 102 32.78 -16.33 1.26
CA PRO A 102 33.85 -16.05 0.29
C PRO A 102 33.77 -17.00 -0.91
N GLY A 103 33.41 -16.44 -2.07
CA GLY A 103 33.37 -17.16 -3.35
C GLY A 103 32.04 -17.10 -4.11
N ARG A 104 30.89 -16.79 -3.48
CA ARG A 104 29.61 -16.73 -4.20
C ARG A 104 29.34 -15.32 -4.79
N PRO A 105 29.05 -15.18 -6.10
CA PRO A 105 28.63 -13.90 -6.67
C PRO A 105 27.26 -13.49 -6.13
N LEU A 106 27.06 -12.18 -5.96
CA LEU A 106 25.76 -11.62 -5.54
C LEU A 106 24.69 -11.87 -6.59
N THR A 107 23.45 -12.17 -6.17
CA THR A 107 22.30 -12.23 -7.09
C THR A 107 21.98 -10.85 -7.67
N LEU A 108 21.17 -10.81 -8.73
CA LEU A 108 20.74 -9.53 -9.33
C LEU A 108 19.97 -8.68 -8.30
N GLU A 109 19.13 -9.31 -7.50
CA GLU A 109 18.33 -8.66 -6.45
C GLU A 109 19.22 -8.05 -5.37
N GLN A 110 20.27 -8.77 -4.95
CA GLN A 110 21.27 -8.28 -4.01
C GLN A 110 22.04 -7.09 -4.59
N GLN A 111 22.53 -7.18 -5.83
CA GLN A 111 23.25 -6.08 -6.49
C GLN A 111 22.37 -4.82 -6.62
N LEU A 112 21.10 -5.01 -6.96
CA LEU A 112 20.11 -3.93 -7.05
C LEU A 112 19.82 -3.31 -5.68
N ALA A 113 19.55 -4.12 -4.66
CA ALA A 113 19.30 -3.65 -3.29
C ALA A 113 20.49 -2.87 -2.69
N ALA A 114 21.73 -3.33 -2.89
CA ALA A 114 22.92 -2.60 -2.47
C ALA A 114 23.09 -1.25 -3.21
N SER A 115 22.74 -1.21 -4.49
CA SER A 115 22.80 0.01 -5.29
C SER A 115 21.73 1.02 -4.84
N ILE A 116 20.51 0.54 -4.59
CA ILE A 116 19.42 1.36 -4.04
C ILE A 116 19.76 1.89 -2.65
N ALA A 117 20.19 1.04 -1.72
CA ALA A 117 20.52 1.47 -0.35
C ALA A 117 21.59 2.58 -0.34
N ARG A 118 22.61 2.48 -1.21
CA ARG A 118 23.63 3.52 -1.38
C ARG A 118 23.05 4.86 -1.87
N VAL A 119 22.11 4.82 -2.81
CA VAL A 119 21.44 6.01 -3.37
C VAL A 119 20.50 6.64 -2.36
N LEU A 120 19.65 5.85 -1.69
CA LEU A 120 18.77 6.32 -0.62
C LEU A 120 19.57 6.97 0.52
N ALA A 121 20.68 6.35 0.94
CA ALA A 121 21.57 6.93 1.94
C ALA A 121 22.21 8.26 1.48
N ARG A 122 22.60 8.37 0.20
CA ARG A 122 23.18 9.61 -0.37
C ARG A 122 22.18 10.76 -0.42
N TYR A 123 20.91 10.49 -0.66
CA TYR A 123 19.84 11.49 -0.78
C TYR A 123 18.86 11.49 0.40
N ARG A 124 19.32 11.00 1.56
CA ARG A 124 18.51 10.89 2.78
C ARG A 124 17.89 12.22 3.22
N PHE A 125 18.57 13.34 2.98
CA PHE A 125 18.07 14.68 3.29
C PHE A 125 16.76 15.04 2.54
N LEU A 126 16.53 14.48 1.34
CA LEU A 126 15.26 14.60 0.61
C LEU A 126 14.21 13.64 1.21
N LEU A 127 14.59 12.39 1.45
CA LEU A 127 13.69 11.33 1.88
C LEU A 127 13.16 11.48 3.31
N ASP A 128 13.96 12.06 4.20
CA ASP A 128 13.59 12.32 5.60
C ASP A 128 12.91 13.70 5.77
N SER A 129 12.80 14.49 4.70
CA SER A 129 12.15 15.81 4.74
C SER A 129 10.62 15.71 4.78
N PHE A 130 10.00 16.53 5.63
CA PHE A 130 8.56 16.77 5.59
C PHE A 130 8.31 17.99 4.70
N VAL A 131 7.62 17.87 3.57
CA VAL A 131 7.36 19.01 2.66
C VAL A 131 6.58 20.16 3.34
N ILE A 132 5.86 19.89 4.42
CA ILE A 132 5.20 20.94 5.22
C ILE A 132 6.20 21.83 5.98
N GLU A 133 7.44 21.37 6.17
CA GLU A 133 8.52 22.15 6.80
C GLU A 133 9.38 22.92 5.77
N PHE A 134 8.94 23.00 4.52
CA PHE A 134 9.73 23.56 3.41
C PHE A 134 10.30 24.95 3.72
N PHE A 135 9.48 25.82 4.32
CA PHE A 135 9.90 27.17 4.72
C PHE A 135 10.58 27.20 6.09
N THR A 136 10.08 26.44 7.07
CA THR A 136 10.55 26.48 8.46
C THR A 136 11.97 25.93 8.61
N ASN A 137 12.36 24.99 7.74
CA ASN A 137 13.67 24.35 7.75
C ASN A 137 14.49 24.74 6.49
N ASP A 138 14.07 25.78 5.76
CA ASP A 138 14.58 26.24 4.45
C ASP A 138 15.06 25.13 3.52
N GLN A 139 14.19 24.16 3.26
CA GLN A 139 14.53 22.91 2.57
C GLN A 139 15.08 23.15 1.16
N TRP A 140 14.72 24.26 0.52
CA TRP A 140 15.26 24.65 -0.79
C TRP A 140 16.79 24.81 -0.77
N ALA A 141 17.35 25.44 0.28
CA ALA A 141 18.78 25.67 0.42
C ALA A 141 19.60 24.38 0.62
N THR A 142 18.94 23.25 0.95
CA THR A 142 19.60 21.93 1.02
C THR A 142 19.92 21.34 -0.35
N LEU A 143 19.30 21.82 -1.43
CA LEU A 143 19.62 21.42 -2.80
C LEU A 143 20.96 22.04 -3.25
N PRO A 144 21.77 21.34 -4.07
CA PRO A 144 22.93 21.96 -4.72
C PRO A 144 22.52 23.24 -5.47
N PRO A 145 23.28 24.36 -5.40
CA PRO A 145 22.89 25.62 -6.05
C PRO A 145 22.55 25.45 -7.54
N SER A 146 23.37 24.69 -8.27
CA SER A 146 23.12 24.38 -9.69
C SER A 146 21.82 23.64 -9.98
N TRP A 147 21.24 22.94 -9.00
CA TRP A 147 19.90 22.34 -9.11
C TRP A 147 18.82 23.38 -8.85
N GLN A 148 19.04 24.31 -7.90
CA GLN A 148 18.12 25.40 -7.63
C GLN A 148 17.95 26.28 -8.87
N ASP A 149 19.06 26.65 -9.52
CA ASP A 149 19.11 27.50 -10.72
C ASP A 149 18.23 26.99 -11.87
N VAL A 150 18.16 25.66 -12.07
CA VAL A 150 17.40 25.04 -13.19
C VAL A 150 16.00 24.57 -12.79
N LEU A 151 15.67 24.55 -11.50
CA LEU A 151 14.39 24.06 -10.97
C LEU A 151 13.48 25.15 -10.41
N ALA A 152 14.00 26.32 -10.04
CA ALA A 152 13.25 27.36 -9.32
C ALA A 152 11.96 27.80 -10.04
N ASP A 153 12.07 28.03 -11.35
CA ASP A 153 10.99 28.53 -12.22
C ASP A 153 10.52 27.49 -13.25
N LEU A 154 10.92 26.23 -13.10
CA LEU A 154 10.62 25.17 -14.07
C LEU A 154 9.10 24.87 -14.08
N PRO A 155 8.39 25.01 -15.22
CA PRO A 155 6.95 24.81 -15.28
C PRO A 155 6.52 23.41 -14.86
N SER A 156 5.40 23.29 -14.15
CA SER A 156 4.88 22.00 -13.64
C SER A 156 4.78 20.89 -14.72
N PRO A 157 4.34 21.16 -15.98
CA PRO A 157 4.35 20.13 -17.02
C PRO A 157 5.76 19.67 -17.43
N GLN A 158 6.77 20.55 -17.35
CA GLN A 158 8.17 20.19 -17.58
C GLN A 158 8.77 19.42 -16.40
N LEU A 159 8.38 19.70 -15.15
CA LEU A 159 8.74 18.87 -14.00
C LEU A 159 8.28 17.41 -14.19
N ALA A 160 7.09 17.18 -14.74
CA ALA A 160 6.62 15.83 -15.09
C ALA A 160 7.51 15.17 -16.16
N ALA A 161 7.60 15.79 -17.35
CA ALA A 161 8.34 15.25 -18.49
C ALA A 161 9.85 15.07 -18.22
N LEU A 162 10.47 16.02 -17.51
CA LEU A 162 11.92 16.08 -17.32
C LEU A 162 12.41 15.38 -16.05
N LEU A 163 11.57 15.09 -15.05
CA LEU A 163 11.98 14.32 -13.85
C LEU A 163 11.26 12.96 -13.73
N LEU A 164 9.93 12.97 -13.66
CA LEU A 164 9.15 11.79 -13.27
C LEU A 164 8.88 10.81 -14.43
N GLU A 165 8.89 11.29 -15.66
CA GLU A 165 8.65 10.44 -16.83
C GLU A 165 9.95 9.92 -17.45
N LYS A 166 9.88 8.70 -18.00
CA LYS A 166 10.89 8.14 -18.91
C LYS A 166 10.70 8.79 -20.28
N ALA A 167 11.16 10.04 -20.38
CA ALA A 167 10.82 10.97 -21.44
C ALA A 167 10.97 10.39 -22.85
N ASN A 168 9.96 10.65 -23.69
CA ASN A 168 10.11 10.55 -25.13
C ASN A 168 11.04 11.69 -25.59
N PRO A 169 12.11 11.45 -26.36
CA PRO A 169 13.10 12.48 -26.70
C PRO A 169 12.51 13.73 -27.39
N GLU A 170 11.39 13.57 -28.10
CA GLU A 170 10.71 14.63 -28.84
C GLU A 170 9.87 15.58 -27.95
N GLU A 171 9.50 15.17 -26.74
CA GLU A 171 8.77 16.01 -25.77
C GLU A 171 9.68 16.72 -24.76
N ALA A 172 10.90 16.22 -24.56
CA ALA A 172 11.84 16.72 -23.56
C ALA A 172 12.64 17.93 -24.06
N SER A 173 11.96 19.06 -24.28
CA SER A 173 12.64 20.32 -24.56
C SER A 173 13.31 20.88 -23.29
N TYR A 174 14.64 20.89 -23.28
CA TYR A 174 15.44 21.54 -22.23
C TYR A 174 15.72 22.99 -22.66
N SER A 175 15.29 23.96 -21.86
CA SER A 175 15.61 25.39 -22.07
C SER A 175 17.10 25.71 -21.89
N MET A 176 17.81 24.89 -21.11
CA MET A 176 19.25 25.01 -20.85
C MET A 176 19.85 23.64 -20.48
N VAL A 177 21.18 23.51 -20.55
CA VAL A 177 21.89 22.30 -20.14
C VAL A 177 21.76 22.11 -18.63
N TRP A 178 21.14 21.00 -18.22
CA TRP A 178 21.00 20.65 -16.80
C TRP A 178 22.32 20.15 -16.19
N PRO A 179 22.54 20.34 -14.87
CA PRO A 179 23.72 19.83 -14.18
C PRO A 179 23.83 18.31 -14.32
N LEU A 180 25.03 17.81 -14.62
CA LEU A 180 25.30 16.37 -14.73
C LEU A 180 24.87 15.59 -13.47
N SER A 181 24.98 16.20 -12.28
CA SER A 181 24.53 15.60 -11.03
C SER A 181 23.00 15.42 -10.95
N LEU A 182 22.21 16.34 -11.51
CA LEU A 182 20.74 16.23 -11.57
C LEU A 182 20.30 15.21 -12.63
N LEU A 183 20.98 15.20 -13.78
CA LEU A 183 20.76 14.19 -14.83
C LEU A 183 21.11 12.77 -14.33
N ALA A 184 22.24 12.62 -13.63
CA ALA A 184 22.65 11.37 -13.00
C ALA A 184 21.68 10.94 -11.89
N PHE A 185 21.19 11.87 -11.07
CA PHE A 185 20.15 11.62 -10.07
C PHE A 185 18.88 11.04 -10.71
N LYS A 186 18.34 11.71 -11.74
CA LYS A 186 17.20 11.23 -12.53
C LYS A 186 17.45 9.84 -13.11
N ALA A 187 18.55 9.67 -13.84
CA ALA A 187 18.85 8.41 -14.52
C ALA A 187 19.00 7.25 -13.51
N THR A 188 19.63 7.50 -12.37
CA THR A 188 19.80 6.51 -11.30
C THR A 188 18.46 6.12 -10.68
N ALA A 189 17.58 7.07 -10.39
CA ALA A 189 16.24 6.79 -9.85
C ALA A 189 15.41 5.93 -10.83
N HIS A 190 15.44 6.25 -12.12
CA HIS A 190 14.70 5.50 -13.16
C HIS A 190 15.27 4.13 -13.49
N ALA A 191 16.59 3.94 -13.34
CA ALA A 191 17.28 2.69 -13.65
C ALA A 191 17.26 1.69 -12.48
N LEU A 192 17.20 2.15 -11.23
CA LEU A 192 17.18 1.29 -10.05
C LEU A 192 15.77 0.96 -9.55
N ALA A 193 14.73 1.66 -10.01
CA ALA A 193 13.35 1.33 -9.66
C ALA A 193 12.91 0.02 -10.32
N LEU A 194 12.19 -0.83 -9.58
CA LEU A 194 11.61 -2.06 -10.13
C LEU A 194 10.63 -1.74 -11.28
N PRO A 195 10.61 -2.53 -12.38
CA PRO A 195 9.67 -2.33 -13.47
C PRO A 195 8.21 -2.45 -13.01
N ARG A 196 7.41 -1.42 -13.26
CA ARG A 196 5.97 -1.36 -12.92
C ARG A 196 5.02 -1.65 -14.07
N ALA A 197 5.49 -1.64 -15.32
CA ALA A 197 4.65 -1.94 -16.48
C ALA A 197 4.83 -3.39 -16.93
N HIS A 198 3.74 -4.02 -17.37
CA HIS A 198 3.85 -5.17 -18.27
C HIS A 198 4.46 -4.70 -19.60
N CYS A 199 5.27 -5.54 -20.24
CA CYS A 199 5.90 -5.22 -21.53
C CYS A 199 4.86 -5.25 -22.66
N GLY A 200 4.12 -4.15 -22.85
CA GLY A 200 3.16 -4.01 -23.96
C GLY A 200 1.99 -3.04 -23.73
N GLY A 201 1.71 -2.62 -22.50
CA GLY A 201 0.57 -1.73 -22.20
C GLY A 201 0.82 -0.26 -22.55
N ALA A 202 -0.07 0.33 -23.36
CA ALA A 202 -0.11 1.79 -23.58
C ALA A 202 -0.57 2.54 -22.32
N ASN A 203 -0.33 3.87 -22.27
CA ASN A 203 -0.66 4.77 -21.15
C ASN A 203 -2.18 5.00 -20.90
N SER A 204 -3.04 4.05 -21.26
CA SER A 204 -4.49 4.13 -21.14
C SER A 204 -5.03 3.33 -19.96
N ARG A 205 -6.07 3.87 -19.32
CA ARG A 205 -6.88 3.20 -18.29
C ARG A 205 -7.26 1.75 -18.68
N PRO A 206 -7.34 0.79 -17.73
CA PRO A 206 -7.65 -0.60 -18.04
C PRO A 206 -8.93 -0.75 -18.85
N GLU A 207 -8.88 -1.61 -19.88
CA GLU A 207 -9.99 -1.90 -20.80
C GLU A 207 -11.33 -2.12 -20.09
N GLU A 208 -11.29 -2.82 -18.95
CA GLU A 208 -12.48 -3.16 -18.17
C GLU A 208 -13.26 -1.95 -17.62
N PHE A 209 -12.68 -0.74 -17.65
CA PHE A 209 -13.33 0.51 -17.24
C PHE A 209 -13.46 1.54 -18.38
N GLN A 210 -13.16 1.19 -19.63
CA GLN A 210 -13.26 2.14 -20.75
C GLN A 210 -14.72 2.49 -21.06
N GLU A 211 -15.61 1.49 -21.09
CA GLU A 211 -17.06 1.70 -21.27
C GLU A 211 -17.76 2.17 -19.99
N ASN A 212 -17.31 1.70 -18.81
CA ASN A 212 -17.91 2.05 -17.53
C ASN A 212 -16.84 2.43 -16.50
N LEU A 213 -16.69 3.74 -16.27
CA LEU A 213 -15.70 4.32 -15.36
C LEU A 213 -15.85 3.89 -13.88
N CYS A 214 -16.98 3.26 -13.51
CA CYS A 214 -17.31 2.89 -12.13
C CYS A 214 -17.44 1.37 -11.91
N GLN A 215 -17.42 0.55 -12.96
CA GLN A 215 -17.67 -0.89 -12.88
C GLN A 215 -16.81 -1.68 -13.87
N SER A 216 -15.98 -2.60 -13.37
CA SER A 216 -15.20 -3.51 -14.21
C SER A 216 -16.15 -4.41 -15.01
N THR A 217 -16.05 -4.39 -16.34
CA THR A 217 -16.80 -5.32 -17.20
C THR A 217 -16.43 -6.77 -16.95
N ARG A 218 -15.18 -7.04 -16.52
CA ARG A 218 -14.61 -8.38 -16.31
C ARG A 218 -15.12 -9.05 -15.01
N LEU A 219 -15.40 -8.28 -13.96
CA LEU A 219 -15.92 -8.80 -12.70
C LEU A 219 -17.46 -8.92 -12.73
N HIS A 220 -18.06 -10.06 -12.34
CA HIS A 220 -19.53 -10.23 -12.37
C HIS A 220 -20.25 -9.19 -11.49
N PRO A 221 -21.40 -8.60 -11.92
CA PRO A 221 -22.03 -7.46 -11.23
C PRO A 221 -22.28 -7.64 -9.73
N VAL A 222 -22.59 -8.87 -9.28
CA VAL A 222 -22.84 -9.20 -7.87
C VAL A 222 -21.63 -8.94 -6.96
N PHE A 223 -20.41 -9.02 -7.50
CA PHE A 223 -19.17 -8.77 -6.77
C PHE A 223 -18.75 -7.28 -6.79
N ARG A 224 -19.41 -6.43 -7.58
CA ARG A 224 -19.13 -4.99 -7.65
C ARG A 224 -19.81 -4.20 -6.52
N LYS A 225 -20.81 -4.78 -5.85
CA LYS A 225 -21.63 -4.11 -4.81
C LYS A 225 -20.75 -3.67 -3.64
N HIS A 226 -20.77 -2.37 -3.33
CA HIS A 226 -19.93 -1.72 -2.30
C HIS A 226 -18.41 -1.78 -2.56
N VAL A 227 -17.96 -2.14 -3.76
CA VAL A 227 -16.53 -2.20 -4.11
C VAL A 227 -16.16 -1.01 -5.00
N LYS A 228 -15.22 -0.17 -4.55
CA LYS A 228 -14.68 0.93 -5.37
C LYS A 228 -13.99 0.39 -6.64
N PRO A 229 -13.98 1.14 -7.77
CA PRO A 229 -13.40 0.68 -9.04
C PRO A 229 -12.00 0.09 -8.91
N LYS A 230 -11.07 0.80 -8.24
CA LYS A 230 -9.72 0.30 -7.91
C LYS A 230 -9.73 -1.10 -7.29
N LYS A 231 -10.58 -1.32 -6.28
CA LYS A 231 -10.65 -2.59 -5.57
C LYS A 231 -11.29 -3.69 -6.41
N GLN A 232 -12.16 -3.36 -7.38
CA GLN A 232 -12.67 -4.33 -8.36
C GLN A 232 -11.54 -4.86 -9.27
N HIS A 233 -10.68 -3.97 -9.77
CA HIS A 233 -9.49 -4.33 -10.56
C HIS A 233 -8.56 -5.27 -9.78
N GLU A 234 -8.19 -4.89 -8.56
CA GLU A 234 -7.30 -5.67 -7.69
C GLU A 234 -7.87 -7.06 -7.38
N ILE A 235 -9.16 -7.15 -7.05
CA ILE A 235 -9.84 -8.42 -6.78
C ILE A 235 -9.83 -9.33 -8.01
N TRP A 236 -10.14 -8.79 -9.18
CA TRP A 236 -10.16 -9.58 -10.42
C TRP A 236 -8.77 -10.12 -10.77
N GLN A 237 -7.76 -9.25 -10.83
CA GLN A 237 -6.41 -9.64 -11.23
C GLN A 237 -5.74 -10.58 -10.22
N LEU A 238 -5.81 -10.26 -8.92
CA LEU A 238 -5.25 -11.13 -7.89
C LEU A 238 -6.02 -12.45 -7.77
N GLY A 239 -7.36 -12.43 -7.93
CA GLY A 239 -8.16 -13.65 -7.90
C GLY A 239 -7.75 -14.65 -8.99
N LYS A 240 -7.52 -14.18 -10.22
CA LYS A 240 -6.97 -15.02 -11.30
C LYS A 240 -5.60 -15.59 -10.97
N LEU A 241 -4.67 -14.76 -10.45
CA LEU A 241 -3.33 -15.22 -10.07
C LEU A 241 -3.38 -16.26 -8.94
N VAL A 242 -4.18 -16.02 -7.91
CA VAL A 242 -4.39 -16.96 -6.79
C VAL A 242 -4.95 -18.29 -7.28
N LYS A 243 -5.95 -18.28 -8.17
CA LYS A 243 -6.53 -19.50 -8.74
C LYS A 243 -5.50 -20.33 -9.51
N ARG A 244 -4.75 -19.69 -10.42
CA ARG A 244 -3.70 -20.35 -11.21
C ARG A 244 -2.55 -20.88 -10.34
N LEU A 245 -2.11 -20.10 -9.34
CA LEU A 245 -1.09 -20.55 -8.39
C LEU A 245 -1.58 -21.69 -7.50
N SER A 246 -2.86 -21.68 -7.07
CA SER A 246 -3.46 -22.77 -6.28
C SER A 246 -3.44 -24.08 -7.05
N GLU A 247 -3.78 -24.05 -8.34
CA GLU A 247 -3.77 -25.23 -9.21
C GLU A 247 -2.35 -25.76 -9.43
N LEU A 248 -1.41 -24.89 -9.79
CA LEU A 248 -0.02 -25.26 -10.06
C LEU A 248 0.73 -25.72 -8.80
N ALA A 249 0.40 -25.18 -7.61
CA ALA A 249 0.97 -25.60 -6.33
C ALA A 249 0.22 -26.76 -5.66
N GLN A 250 -0.86 -27.24 -6.30
CA GLN A 250 -1.77 -28.26 -5.80
C GLN A 250 -2.36 -27.92 -4.43
N CYS A 251 -2.63 -26.63 -4.18
CA CYS A 251 -3.28 -26.17 -2.96
C CYS A 251 -4.78 -26.50 -2.99
N GLU A 252 -5.23 -27.18 -1.94
CA GLU A 252 -6.62 -27.59 -1.71
C GLU A 252 -7.44 -26.44 -1.09
N HIS A 253 -6.78 -25.53 -0.37
CA HIS A 253 -7.43 -24.47 0.38
C HIS A 253 -6.66 -23.13 0.30
N VAL A 254 -7.39 -22.02 0.28
CA VAL A 254 -6.83 -20.67 0.29
C VAL A 254 -7.10 -19.98 1.62
N VAL A 255 -6.11 -19.28 2.16
CA VAL A 255 -6.25 -18.46 3.37
C VAL A 255 -6.01 -16.99 3.01
N ASP A 256 -7.06 -16.18 3.10
CA ASP A 256 -7.05 -14.73 2.83
C ASP A 256 -6.96 -13.96 4.15
N VAL A 257 -5.77 -13.43 4.47
CA VAL A 257 -5.50 -12.77 5.77
C VAL A 257 -5.49 -11.24 5.61
N GLY A 258 -6.20 -10.56 6.51
CA GLY A 258 -6.53 -9.14 6.34
C GLY A 258 -7.67 -8.93 5.35
N SER A 259 -8.61 -9.88 5.29
CA SER A 259 -9.69 -9.92 4.31
C SER A 259 -10.68 -8.73 4.43
N GLY A 260 -10.73 -8.06 5.58
CA GLY A 260 -11.65 -6.96 5.87
C GLY A 260 -13.10 -7.39 5.67
N GLN A 261 -13.80 -6.74 4.73
CA GLN A 261 -15.19 -7.07 4.37
C GLN A 261 -15.33 -8.30 3.45
N GLY A 262 -14.26 -9.07 3.26
CA GLY A 262 -14.26 -10.35 2.56
C GLY A 262 -14.46 -10.28 1.05
N HIS A 263 -14.19 -9.14 0.40
CA HIS A 263 -14.50 -8.96 -1.03
C HIS A 263 -13.65 -9.84 -1.96
N LEU A 264 -12.36 -10.03 -1.67
CA LEU A 264 -11.51 -10.97 -2.42
C LEU A 264 -11.93 -12.41 -2.12
N SER A 265 -12.04 -12.77 -0.85
CA SER A 265 -12.46 -14.10 -0.37
C SER A 265 -13.81 -14.53 -0.96
N ARG A 266 -14.77 -13.62 -1.08
CA ARG A 266 -16.06 -13.82 -1.76
C ARG A 266 -15.88 -14.11 -3.25
N PHE A 267 -15.03 -13.36 -3.96
CA PHE A 267 -14.76 -13.62 -5.38
C PHE A 267 -14.03 -14.96 -5.59
N LEU A 268 -13.01 -15.27 -4.78
CA LEU A 268 -12.30 -16.55 -4.82
C LEU A 268 -13.26 -17.74 -4.62
N SER A 269 -14.16 -17.66 -3.65
CA SER A 269 -15.05 -18.78 -3.29
C SER A 269 -16.29 -18.89 -4.19
N PHE A 270 -17.10 -17.83 -4.30
CA PHE A 270 -18.31 -17.84 -5.12
C PHE A 270 -18.01 -17.74 -6.62
N GLY A 271 -16.97 -16.99 -7.01
CA GLY A 271 -16.62 -16.71 -8.41
C GLY A 271 -15.66 -17.72 -9.05
N LEU A 272 -14.68 -18.22 -8.29
CA LEU A 272 -13.65 -19.15 -8.80
C LEU A 272 -13.73 -20.56 -8.19
N GLY A 273 -14.75 -20.82 -7.35
CA GLY A 273 -15.04 -22.14 -6.77
C GLY A 273 -14.03 -22.65 -5.74
N LEU A 274 -13.17 -21.78 -5.22
CA LEU A 274 -12.10 -22.18 -4.28
C LEU A 274 -12.63 -22.36 -2.85
N PRO A 275 -12.12 -23.37 -2.11
CA PRO A 275 -12.22 -23.40 -0.65
C PRO A 275 -11.39 -22.26 -0.04
N VAL A 276 -12.01 -21.41 0.78
CA VAL A 276 -11.38 -20.19 1.32
C VAL A 276 -11.69 -20.03 2.81
N THR A 277 -10.65 -19.79 3.62
CA THR A 277 -10.78 -19.19 4.96
C THR A 277 -10.32 -17.74 4.91
N ALA A 278 -11.16 -16.82 5.34
CA ALA A 278 -10.90 -15.40 5.45
C ALA A 278 -10.63 -15.04 6.92
N VAL A 279 -9.43 -14.50 7.22
CA VAL A 279 -9.00 -14.17 8.58
C VAL A 279 -8.89 -12.65 8.73
N GLU A 280 -9.62 -12.09 9.70
CA GLU A 280 -9.69 -10.65 9.95
C GLU A 280 -9.79 -10.39 11.47
N GLY A 281 -8.97 -9.49 12.01
CA GLY A 281 -8.93 -9.23 13.45
C GLY A 281 -10.02 -8.27 13.95
N ASN A 282 -10.69 -7.54 13.05
CA ASN A 282 -11.86 -6.74 13.39
C ASN A 282 -13.17 -7.52 13.17
N ARG A 283 -13.77 -7.96 14.28
CA ARG A 283 -15.04 -8.71 14.31
C ARG A 283 -16.20 -8.02 13.56
N HIS A 284 -16.27 -6.68 13.57
CA HIS A 284 -17.29 -5.95 12.81
C HIS A 284 -17.13 -6.06 11.28
N LEU A 285 -15.89 -6.18 10.80
CA LEU A 285 -15.61 -6.41 9.37
C LEU A 285 -15.97 -7.86 8.99
N VAL A 286 -15.65 -8.82 9.86
CA VAL A 286 -16.08 -10.23 9.74
C VAL A 286 -17.61 -10.35 9.68
N ASP A 287 -18.34 -9.71 10.59
CA ASP A 287 -19.80 -9.75 10.62
C ASP A 287 -20.43 -9.08 9.39
N THR A 288 -19.80 -8.00 8.91
CA THR A 288 -20.17 -7.33 7.65
C THR A 288 -19.95 -8.24 6.44
N ALA A 289 -18.82 -8.97 6.39
CA ALA A 289 -18.51 -9.92 5.34
C ALA A 289 -19.52 -11.08 5.33
N LYS A 290 -19.79 -11.70 6.49
CA LYS A 290 -20.82 -12.75 6.68
C LYS A 290 -22.21 -12.27 6.25
N ARG A 291 -22.56 -10.99 6.49
CA ARG A 291 -23.84 -10.41 6.02
C ARG A 291 -23.88 -10.32 4.49
N PHE A 292 -22.86 -9.76 3.86
CA PHE A 292 -22.80 -9.63 2.40
C PHE A 292 -22.78 -10.98 1.68
N ASP A 293 -22.21 -12.02 2.29
CA ASP A 293 -22.25 -13.38 1.74
C ASP A 293 -23.67 -13.98 1.77
N ARG A 294 -24.43 -13.78 2.86
CA ARG A 294 -25.84 -14.17 2.92
C ARG A 294 -26.70 -13.41 1.90
N GLU A 295 -26.46 -12.11 1.73
CA GLU A 295 -27.11 -11.31 0.68
C GLU A 295 -26.80 -11.86 -0.72
N LEU A 296 -25.55 -12.27 -0.98
CA LEU A 296 -25.15 -12.84 -2.26
C LEU A 296 -25.83 -14.20 -2.51
N VAL A 297 -25.81 -15.13 -1.55
CA VAL A 297 -26.47 -16.44 -1.67
C VAL A 297 -27.95 -16.27 -2.05
N GLN A 298 -28.67 -15.40 -1.36
CA GLN A 298 -30.09 -15.12 -1.65
C GLN A 298 -30.32 -14.54 -3.06
N VAL A 299 -29.36 -13.80 -3.62
CA VAL A 299 -29.43 -13.31 -5.01
C VAL A 299 -29.17 -14.47 -5.98
N LEU A 300 -28.13 -15.27 -5.75
CA LEU A 300 -27.77 -16.40 -6.62
C LEU A 300 -28.88 -17.48 -6.66
N GLU A 301 -29.50 -17.79 -5.51
CA GLU A 301 -30.65 -18.71 -5.44
C GLU A 301 -31.84 -18.21 -6.25
N LYS A 302 -32.16 -16.90 -6.17
CA LYS A 302 -33.25 -16.28 -6.94
C LYS A 302 -32.97 -16.28 -8.45
N GLU A 303 -31.73 -16.03 -8.86
CA GLU A 303 -31.35 -16.07 -10.29
C GLU A 303 -31.32 -17.50 -10.84
N ARG A 304 -30.87 -18.49 -10.03
CA ARG A 304 -30.97 -19.92 -10.38
C ARG A 304 -32.43 -20.35 -10.52
N ALA A 305 -33.30 -19.96 -9.60
CA ALA A 305 -34.75 -20.24 -9.67
C ALA A 305 -35.46 -19.59 -10.88
N ARG A 306 -34.87 -18.51 -11.44
CA ARG A 306 -35.33 -17.85 -12.67
C ARG A 306 -34.78 -18.48 -13.96
N GLY A 307 -33.95 -19.53 -13.87
CA GLY A 307 -33.30 -20.15 -15.02
C GLY A 307 -32.17 -19.32 -15.64
N GLY A 308 -31.61 -18.36 -14.89
CA GLY A 308 -30.54 -17.47 -15.38
C GLY A 308 -29.24 -18.22 -15.64
N LYS A 309 -28.76 -18.24 -16.90
CA LYS A 309 -27.50 -18.93 -17.28
C LYS A 309 -26.28 -18.46 -16.48
N ALA A 310 -26.13 -17.17 -16.21
CA ALA A 310 -24.98 -16.68 -15.42
C ALA A 310 -24.93 -17.20 -13.97
N ALA A 311 -26.02 -17.76 -13.44
CA ALA A 311 -26.11 -18.18 -12.05
C ALA A 311 -25.69 -19.64 -11.78
N TRP A 312 -25.53 -20.48 -12.82
CA TRP A 312 -25.00 -21.85 -12.65
C TRP A 312 -23.47 -21.90 -12.62
N GLU A 313 -22.80 -20.93 -13.27
CA GLU A 313 -21.34 -20.81 -13.30
C GLU A 313 -20.74 -20.41 -11.94
N LEU A 314 -21.51 -19.71 -11.11
CA LEU A 314 -21.10 -19.28 -9.77
C LEU A 314 -21.41 -20.35 -8.72
N SER A 315 -20.47 -20.58 -7.80
CA SER A 315 -20.64 -21.47 -6.63
C SER A 315 -21.71 -20.92 -5.67
N LEU A 316 -22.34 -21.80 -4.88
CA LEU A 316 -23.14 -21.41 -3.71
C LEU A 316 -22.36 -21.58 -2.38
N ARG A 317 -21.18 -22.21 -2.41
CA ARG A 317 -20.29 -22.30 -1.25
C ARG A 317 -19.53 -20.99 -1.13
N GLY A 318 -19.72 -20.31 -0.01
CA GLY A 318 -18.98 -19.10 0.36
C GLY A 318 -17.75 -19.40 1.23
N PRO A 319 -16.93 -18.37 1.50
CA PRO A 319 -15.75 -18.49 2.35
C PRO A 319 -16.14 -18.68 3.82
N SER A 320 -15.28 -19.35 4.58
CA SER A 320 -15.34 -19.39 6.06
C SER A 320 -14.69 -18.12 6.62
N HIS A 321 -15.38 -17.35 7.46
CA HIS A 321 -14.81 -16.13 8.07
C HIS A 321 -14.48 -16.34 9.54
N VAL A 322 -13.20 -16.18 9.87
CA VAL A 322 -12.62 -16.27 11.22
C VAL A 322 -12.30 -14.88 11.73
N ALA A 323 -12.74 -14.58 12.96
CA ALA A 323 -12.30 -13.41 13.71
C ALA A 323 -11.06 -13.78 14.53
N GLY A 324 -9.92 -13.15 14.25
CA GLY A 324 -8.70 -13.45 15.00
C GLY A 324 -7.44 -12.81 14.45
N TRP A 325 -6.37 -12.95 15.23
CA TRP A 325 -5.07 -12.32 15.00
C TRP A 325 -4.05 -13.36 14.54
N VAL A 326 -3.29 -13.04 13.49
CA VAL A 326 -2.13 -13.84 13.11
C VAL A 326 -0.90 -13.24 13.78
N ASP A 327 -0.41 -13.90 14.82
CA ASP A 327 0.82 -13.51 15.52
C ASP A 327 2.06 -13.90 14.69
N PRO A 328 3.01 -12.97 14.40
CA PRO A 328 4.26 -13.27 13.71
C PRO A 328 5.25 -14.17 14.48
N GLN A 329 5.08 -14.38 15.78
CA GLN A 329 5.94 -15.20 16.63
C GLN A 329 5.29 -16.53 17.05
N ALA A 330 3.96 -16.66 16.90
CA ALA A 330 3.27 -17.90 17.24
C ALA A 330 3.79 -19.07 16.38
N PRO A 331 4.08 -20.24 16.99
CA PRO A 331 4.37 -21.46 16.26
C PRO A 331 3.32 -21.76 15.19
N TRP A 332 3.75 -22.26 14.03
CA TRP A 332 2.83 -22.57 12.92
C TRP A 332 1.64 -23.50 13.27
N PRO A 333 1.69 -24.42 14.26
CA PRO A 333 0.51 -25.18 14.65
C PRO A 333 -0.62 -24.30 15.21
N GLU A 334 -0.30 -23.23 15.94
CA GLU A 334 -1.29 -22.27 16.45
C GLU A 334 -1.95 -21.49 15.31
N PHE A 335 -1.18 -21.14 14.28
CA PHE A 335 -1.73 -20.58 13.05
C PHE A 335 -2.72 -21.53 12.36
N LEU A 336 -2.48 -22.85 12.36
CA LEU A 336 -3.45 -23.81 11.82
C LEU A 336 -4.68 -23.99 12.72
N LEU A 337 -4.53 -23.94 14.05
CA LEU A 337 -5.67 -23.95 14.97
C LEU A 337 -6.61 -22.77 14.72
N LEU A 338 -6.08 -21.58 14.43
CA LEU A 338 -6.87 -20.41 14.03
C LEU A 338 -7.68 -20.64 12.74
N LEU A 339 -7.24 -21.52 11.83
CA LEU A 339 -7.95 -21.81 10.58
C LEU A 339 -9.12 -22.81 10.75
N GLN A 340 -9.26 -23.43 11.92
CA GLN A 340 -10.29 -24.43 12.17
C GLN A 340 -11.69 -23.80 12.34
N PRO A 341 -12.77 -24.44 11.84
CA PRO A 341 -14.13 -23.95 12.01
C PRO A 341 -14.52 -23.81 13.49
N GLY A 342 -15.04 -22.65 13.88
CA GLY A 342 -15.61 -22.42 15.21
C GLY A 342 -14.67 -21.84 16.26
N VAL A 343 -13.39 -21.62 15.95
CA VAL A 343 -12.43 -20.98 16.85
C VAL A 343 -12.56 -19.44 16.76
N ASP A 344 -12.91 -18.78 17.86
CA ASP A 344 -12.95 -17.30 18.00
C ASP A 344 -11.86 -16.87 18.99
N ILE A 345 -10.66 -16.52 18.48
CA ILE A 345 -9.55 -16.02 19.30
C ILE A 345 -9.59 -14.48 19.32
N SER A 346 -10.62 -13.94 19.97
CA SER A 346 -10.85 -12.49 20.08
C SER A 346 -9.92 -11.79 21.10
N HIS A 347 -9.14 -12.55 21.89
CA HIS A 347 -8.26 -12.04 22.93
C HIS A 347 -6.87 -12.72 22.87
N PRO A 348 -5.78 -12.00 23.20
CA PRO A 348 -4.48 -12.63 23.40
C PRO A 348 -4.55 -13.62 24.58
N PRO A 349 -3.78 -14.72 24.57
CA PRO A 349 -3.80 -15.68 25.66
C PRO A 349 -3.35 -15.02 26.97
N THR A 350 -4.25 -14.95 27.95
CA THR A 350 -3.90 -14.56 29.31
C THR A 350 -2.96 -15.59 29.91
N ALA A 351 -1.82 -15.11 30.45
CA ALA A 351 -0.95 -15.93 31.28
C ALA A 351 -1.75 -16.55 32.44
N ALA A 352 -1.31 -17.73 32.89
CA ALA A 352 -2.08 -18.65 33.72
C ALA A 352 -2.67 -18.03 35.01
N ALA A 353 -3.82 -18.57 35.41
CA ALA A 353 -4.65 -18.05 36.49
C ALA A 353 -3.95 -18.01 37.87
N GLY A 354 -4.12 -16.89 38.57
CA GLY A 354 -3.96 -16.76 40.01
C GLY A 354 -5.28 -16.31 40.64
N THR A 355 -5.72 -16.97 41.70
CA THR A 355 -7.06 -16.82 42.30
C THR A 355 -7.23 -15.55 43.15
N GLY A 356 -8.36 -14.85 42.99
CA GLY A 356 -8.83 -13.76 43.87
C GLY A 356 -10.34 -13.50 43.70
N PRO A 357 -11.10 -13.09 44.75
CA PRO A 357 -12.57 -13.23 44.77
C PRO A 357 -13.30 -11.86 44.54
N PRO A 358 -14.62 -11.66 44.77
CA PRO A 358 -15.53 -11.33 43.67
C PRO A 358 -16.10 -9.89 43.67
N SER A 359 -16.34 -9.38 42.46
CA SER A 359 -17.39 -8.42 42.03
C SER A 359 -17.81 -7.24 42.93
N LEU A 360 -17.62 -6.01 42.42
CA LEU A 360 -18.49 -4.85 42.65
C LEU A 360 -18.66 -4.03 41.35
N GLU A 361 -19.89 -3.65 41.04
CA GLU A 361 -20.34 -2.97 39.80
C GLU A 361 -20.23 -1.41 39.90
N PRO A 362 -20.45 -0.62 38.82
CA PRO A 362 -19.60 0.54 38.53
C PRO A 362 -20.06 1.90 39.08
N GLY A 363 -19.06 2.77 39.34
CA GLY A 363 -19.24 4.17 39.73
C GLY A 363 -18.58 5.16 38.77
N MET A 364 -19.40 5.94 38.07
CA MET A 364 -19.00 7.00 37.13
C MET A 364 -18.45 8.24 37.86
N ARG A 365 -17.24 8.73 37.53
CA ARG A 365 -16.80 10.15 37.70
C ARG A 365 -15.45 10.47 37.05
N THR A 366 -15.25 11.75 36.75
CA THR A 366 -14.21 12.32 35.86
C THR A 366 -13.13 13.11 36.61
N LEU A 367 -11.85 12.86 36.28
CA LEU A 367 -10.68 13.79 36.30
C LEU A 367 -10.28 14.42 37.67
N PRO A 368 -9.07 15.03 37.84
CA PRO A 368 -8.00 15.30 36.86
C PRO A 368 -6.59 14.82 37.27
N MET A 369 -5.62 15.19 36.42
CA MET A 369 -4.17 14.91 36.49
C MET A 369 -3.42 15.87 37.44
N VAL A 370 -2.46 15.39 38.24
CA VAL A 370 -1.49 16.20 39.02
C VAL A 370 -0.08 15.59 38.95
N LEU A 371 0.93 16.46 38.89
CA LEU A 371 2.37 16.15 38.82
C LEU A 371 3.01 16.06 40.22
N GLY A 372 4.02 15.21 40.42
CA GLY A 372 4.88 15.29 41.62
C GLY A 372 5.83 14.12 41.86
N ARG A 373 7.12 14.44 42.04
CA ARG A 373 8.23 13.59 42.52
C ARG A 373 7.97 13.05 43.96
N ASP A 374 8.64 12.04 44.53
CA ASP A 374 10.10 11.87 44.65
C ASP A 374 10.62 10.45 45.02
N VAL A 375 11.96 10.34 44.94
CA VAL A 375 12.97 9.29 45.25
C VAL A 375 12.78 8.39 46.50
N ALA A 376 13.10 7.07 46.38
CA ALA A 376 14.03 6.30 47.27
C ALA A 376 14.12 4.76 46.97
N GLN A 377 15.25 4.11 47.31
CA GLN A 377 15.54 2.66 47.23
C GLN A 377 15.86 2.06 48.66
N PRO A 378 16.55 0.91 48.87
CA PRO A 378 15.97 -0.46 48.92
C PRO A 378 16.40 -1.34 50.14
N ALA A 379 15.73 -2.48 50.38
CA ALA A 379 16.24 -3.64 51.17
C ALA A 379 15.47 -4.92 50.76
N ARG A 380 16.06 -6.06 50.34
CA ARG A 380 16.98 -7.05 50.96
C ARG A 380 16.32 -8.12 51.89
N ALA A 381 15.97 -9.25 51.27
CA ALA A 381 16.20 -10.66 51.65
C ALA A 381 15.89 -11.23 53.07
N ALA A 382 15.18 -12.38 53.12
CA ALA A 382 15.38 -13.45 54.11
C ALA A 382 14.77 -14.81 53.67
N VAL A 383 15.21 -15.86 54.36
CA VAL A 383 14.98 -17.32 54.16
C VAL A 383 15.05 -17.97 55.58
N ASP A 384 14.59 -19.19 55.92
CA ASP A 384 14.22 -20.36 55.11
C ASP A 384 12.96 -21.14 55.65
N PRO A 385 12.92 -22.41 56.16
CA PRO A 385 11.78 -23.31 55.85
C PRO A 385 11.16 -24.08 57.07
N THR A 386 10.62 -25.30 56.79
CA THR A 386 10.04 -26.35 57.68
C THR A 386 8.52 -26.22 57.98
N GLY A 387 7.72 -27.29 58.13
CA GLY A 387 7.89 -28.75 57.94
C GLY A 387 6.73 -29.58 58.55
N ALA A 388 6.57 -30.88 58.16
CA ALA A 388 5.68 -31.93 58.76
C ALA A 388 4.13 -31.78 58.59
N ARG A 389 3.35 -32.76 58.05
CA ARG A 389 2.82 -34.06 58.59
C ARG A 389 1.76 -33.88 59.72
N SER A 390 0.65 -34.64 59.89
CA SER A 390 0.13 -35.95 59.39
C SER A 390 -1.40 -36.13 59.68
N HIS A 391 -1.98 -37.28 59.27
CA HIS A 391 -3.28 -37.93 59.63
C HIS A 391 -4.56 -37.54 58.85
N VAL A 392 -5.24 -38.44 58.10
CA VAL A 392 -5.99 -39.70 58.43
C VAL A 392 -7.34 -39.38 59.11
N GLY A 393 -8.51 -39.90 58.72
CA GLY A 393 -8.96 -40.83 57.65
C GLY A 393 -10.48 -41.06 57.82
N THR A 394 -11.27 -41.31 56.77
CA THR A 394 -12.04 -42.55 56.40
C THR A 394 -12.94 -42.13 55.21
N GLY A 395 -13.30 -42.90 54.18
CA GLY A 395 -13.52 -44.33 54.03
C GLY A 395 -14.99 -44.58 53.65
N VAL A 396 -15.25 -45.07 52.42
CA VAL A 396 -16.33 -45.99 51.93
C VAL A 396 -16.78 -45.61 50.49
N PRO A 397 -17.04 -46.60 49.57
CA PRO A 397 -16.52 -46.51 48.19
C PRO A 397 -17.52 -46.83 47.05
N ILE A 398 -16.95 -47.07 45.86
CA ILE A 398 -17.47 -47.80 44.67
C ILE A 398 -18.07 -46.93 43.55
N GLY A 399 -17.44 -47.06 42.38
CA GLY A 399 -17.89 -46.56 41.08
C GLY A 399 -16.71 -46.48 40.12
N HIS A 400 -16.52 -47.49 39.25
CA HIS A 400 -15.40 -47.53 38.30
C HIS A 400 -15.43 -46.31 37.37
N LEU A 401 -14.55 -45.34 37.61
CA LEU A 401 -14.21 -44.32 36.63
C LEU A 401 -13.23 -44.94 35.63
N GLN A 402 -13.74 -45.18 34.43
CA GLN A 402 -12.97 -45.57 33.27
C GLN A 402 -11.97 -44.45 32.94
N GLU A 403 -10.69 -44.83 32.75
CA GLU A 403 -9.60 -43.92 32.41
C GLU A 403 -10.01 -42.98 31.25
N PRO A 404 -10.01 -41.65 31.45
CA PRO A 404 -10.20 -40.71 30.35
C PRO A 404 -9.06 -40.88 29.35
N GLY A 405 -9.42 -41.21 28.11
CA GLY A 405 -8.47 -41.63 27.09
C GLY A 405 -7.38 -40.60 26.78
N GLN A 406 -6.33 -41.10 26.14
CA GLN A 406 -5.19 -40.34 25.62
C GLN A 406 -5.65 -39.04 24.93
N PRO A 407 -4.92 -37.91 25.11
CA PRO A 407 -5.24 -36.67 24.40
C PRO A 407 -5.22 -36.92 22.90
N ALA A 408 -6.28 -36.53 22.21
CA ALA A 408 -6.51 -36.86 20.81
C ALA A 408 -5.31 -36.50 19.92
N GLU A 409 -4.85 -37.50 19.15
CA GLU A 409 -3.73 -37.36 18.23
C GLU A 409 -4.04 -36.34 17.13
N HIS A 410 -3.15 -35.35 17.02
CA HIS A 410 -3.01 -34.37 15.93
C HIS A 410 -4.26 -33.50 15.57
N PRO A 411 -4.09 -32.16 15.45
CA PRO A 411 -5.15 -31.33 14.86
C PRO A 411 -5.45 -31.83 13.43
N PRO A 412 -6.73 -31.81 12.98
CA PRO A 412 -7.11 -32.26 11.65
C PRO A 412 -6.22 -31.60 10.59
N VAL A 413 -5.55 -32.44 9.82
CA VAL A 413 -4.54 -32.01 8.85
C VAL A 413 -5.20 -31.15 7.77
N LEU A 414 -4.98 -29.83 7.82
CA LEU A 414 -5.22 -29.01 6.64
C LEU A 414 -4.31 -29.52 5.52
N GLY A 415 -4.90 -29.72 4.35
CA GLY A 415 -4.19 -30.03 3.12
C GLY A 415 -3.25 -28.90 2.68
N ARG A 416 -2.78 -28.93 1.43
CA ARG A 416 -1.87 -27.89 0.93
C ARG A 416 -2.58 -26.53 0.88
N VAL A 417 -2.02 -25.53 1.54
CA VAL A 417 -2.59 -24.18 1.66
C VAL A 417 -1.86 -23.18 0.76
N LEU A 418 -2.62 -22.31 0.08
CA LEU A 418 -2.13 -21.06 -0.49
C LEU A 418 -2.47 -19.90 0.46
N LEU A 419 -1.47 -19.13 0.86
CA LEU A 419 -1.65 -17.94 1.70
C LEU A 419 -1.76 -16.68 0.83
N THR A 420 -2.77 -15.84 1.04
CA THR A 420 -2.94 -14.57 0.33
C THR A 420 -3.26 -13.42 1.26
N GLY A 421 -2.92 -12.20 0.83
CA GLY A 421 -3.30 -10.96 1.52
C GLY A 421 -3.29 -9.78 0.56
N LEU A 422 -4.49 -9.27 0.22
CA LEU A 422 -4.68 -8.07 -0.58
C LEU A 422 -4.70 -6.84 0.33
N HIS A 423 -3.69 -5.98 0.22
CA HIS A 423 -3.39 -4.90 1.18
C HIS A 423 -2.93 -5.41 2.55
N ALA A 424 -1.98 -6.34 2.56
CA ALA A 424 -1.29 -6.77 3.77
C ALA A 424 -0.45 -5.61 4.34
N CYS A 425 -1.08 -4.79 5.20
CA CYS A 425 -0.53 -3.52 5.67
C CYS A 425 0.59 -3.71 6.70
N GLY A 426 1.68 -2.96 6.55
CA GLY A 426 2.79 -2.97 7.50
C GLY A 426 3.31 -4.38 7.78
N ASP A 427 3.49 -4.67 9.07
CA ASP A 427 4.03 -5.96 9.55
C ASP A 427 3.15 -7.17 9.19
N LEU A 428 1.87 -7.00 8.81
CA LEU A 428 1.05 -8.13 8.36
C LEU A 428 1.66 -8.83 7.14
N SER A 429 2.24 -8.08 6.19
CA SER A 429 2.96 -8.65 5.05
C SER A 429 4.14 -9.54 5.48
N VAL A 430 4.81 -9.17 6.58
CA VAL A 430 5.96 -9.86 7.17
C VAL A 430 5.51 -11.11 7.94
N THR A 431 4.42 -11.01 8.69
CA THR A 431 3.74 -12.13 9.35
C THR A 431 3.42 -13.24 8.35
N LEU A 432 2.83 -12.90 7.19
CA LEU A 432 2.50 -13.90 6.16
C LEU A 432 3.76 -14.57 5.59
N LEU A 433 4.85 -13.83 5.40
CA LEU A 433 6.12 -14.38 4.94
C LEU A 433 6.75 -15.32 5.98
N ARG A 434 6.70 -14.99 7.28
CA ARG A 434 7.17 -15.86 8.37
C ARG A 434 6.36 -17.15 8.42
N HIS A 435 5.03 -17.08 8.37
CA HIS A 435 4.17 -18.27 8.33
C HIS A 435 4.34 -19.10 7.06
N PHE A 436 4.54 -18.48 5.89
CA PHE A 436 4.91 -19.19 4.67
C PHE A 436 6.22 -19.97 4.86
N VAL A 437 7.27 -19.36 5.41
CA VAL A 437 8.55 -20.04 5.66
C VAL A 437 8.38 -21.19 6.65
N GLN A 438 7.77 -20.93 7.80
CA GLN A 438 7.74 -21.83 8.96
C GLN A 438 6.70 -22.96 8.86
N CYS A 439 5.54 -22.74 8.23
CA CYS A 439 4.45 -23.72 8.20
C CYS A 439 4.60 -24.72 7.04
N PRO A 440 4.76 -26.04 7.28
CA PRO A 440 4.93 -27.02 6.21
C PRO A 440 3.68 -27.16 5.32
N HIS A 441 2.49 -26.84 5.82
CA HIS A 441 1.22 -26.93 5.09
C HIS A 441 1.03 -25.78 4.08
N VAL A 442 1.68 -24.62 4.29
CA VAL A 442 1.61 -23.51 3.32
C VAL A 442 2.58 -23.80 2.18
N ALA A 443 2.04 -24.17 1.02
CA ALA A 443 2.79 -24.56 -0.17
C ALA A 443 3.11 -23.36 -1.09
N ALA A 444 2.25 -22.33 -1.10
CA ALA A 444 2.40 -21.13 -1.92
C ALA A 444 1.89 -19.87 -1.22
N ILE A 445 2.36 -18.70 -1.67
CA ILE A 445 1.93 -17.39 -1.16
C ILE A 445 1.82 -16.35 -2.28
N THR A 446 0.80 -15.48 -2.19
CA THR A 446 0.72 -14.18 -2.88
C THR A 446 0.58 -13.05 -1.86
N SER A 447 1.50 -12.07 -1.86
CA SER A 447 1.50 -10.96 -0.91
C SER A 447 1.46 -9.60 -1.61
N VAL A 448 0.47 -8.78 -1.27
CA VAL A 448 0.31 -7.40 -1.75
C VAL A 448 0.52 -6.43 -0.58
N ALA A 449 1.75 -5.95 -0.42
CA ALA A 449 2.08 -4.91 0.56
C ALA A 449 1.67 -3.51 0.05
N CYS A 450 1.22 -2.62 0.93
CA CYS A 450 0.74 -1.29 0.51
C CYS A 450 0.91 -0.12 1.50
N CYS A 451 1.22 -0.39 2.77
CA CYS A 451 1.40 0.63 3.82
C CYS A 451 2.76 0.48 4.50
N TYR A 452 3.83 0.89 3.81
CA TYR A 452 5.20 0.71 4.26
C TYR A 452 5.57 1.54 5.51
N MET A 453 4.93 2.70 5.70
CA MET A 453 5.05 3.52 6.91
C MET A 453 4.56 2.80 8.19
N LYS A 454 3.70 1.79 8.04
CA LYS A 454 3.24 0.90 9.12
C LYS A 454 4.16 -0.31 9.37
N LEU A 455 5.32 -0.40 8.73
CA LEU A 455 6.33 -1.39 9.13
C LEU A 455 6.98 -0.97 10.45
N SER A 456 7.18 -1.91 11.37
CA SER A 456 8.07 -1.68 12.51
C SER A 456 9.53 -1.73 12.04
N THR A 457 10.35 -0.83 12.58
CA THR A 457 11.80 -0.77 12.37
C THR A 457 12.50 -0.51 13.70
N ARG A 458 13.83 -0.60 13.76
CA ARG A 458 14.58 -0.30 14.98
C ARG A 458 14.39 1.14 15.46
N GLU A 459 14.30 2.08 14.51
CA GLU A 459 14.12 3.52 14.73
C GLU A 459 12.64 3.89 14.97
N THR A 460 11.71 3.04 14.55
CA THR A 460 10.27 3.23 14.72
C THR A 460 9.64 1.89 15.08
N PRO A 461 9.84 1.40 16.31
CA PRO A 461 9.36 0.08 16.74
C PRO A 461 7.83 0.02 16.85
N VAL A 462 7.21 1.18 17.08
CA VAL A 462 5.76 1.37 17.19
C VAL A 462 5.35 2.50 16.22
N PRO A 463 5.19 2.21 14.92
CA PRO A 463 4.79 3.24 13.96
C PRO A 463 3.33 3.69 14.23
N PRO A 464 2.99 4.96 13.94
CA PRO A 464 1.67 5.51 14.20
C PRO A 464 0.50 4.71 13.58
N GLY A 465 -0.63 4.66 14.28
CA GLY A 465 -1.84 3.99 13.80
C GLY A 465 -1.81 2.45 13.89
N LEU A 466 -0.96 1.92 14.79
CA LEU A 466 -0.85 0.51 15.18
C LEU A 466 -1.18 0.35 16.68
N VAL A 467 -1.78 -0.78 17.09
CA VAL A 467 -2.47 -0.91 18.40
C VAL A 467 -1.97 -2.12 19.18
N LEU A 468 -0.75 -1.98 19.71
CA LEU A 468 0.09 -3.03 20.31
C LEU A 468 -0.68 -4.09 21.13
N PRO A 469 -0.42 -5.39 20.94
CA PRO A 469 -0.72 -6.37 21.99
C PRO A 469 0.13 -6.07 23.24
N PRO A 470 -0.26 -6.54 24.44
CA PRO A 470 0.36 -6.10 25.69
C PRO A 470 1.86 -6.44 25.81
N THR A 471 2.68 -5.38 25.85
CA THR A 471 3.98 -5.30 26.55
C THR A 471 5.00 -6.44 26.37
N VAL A 472 5.61 -6.54 25.18
CA VAL A 472 7.07 -6.80 25.04
C VAL A 472 7.55 -5.98 23.82
N PRO A 473 8.75 -5.35 23.83
CA PRO A 473 9.36 -4.86 22.59
C PRO A 473 9.51 -6.02 21.59
N PRO A 474 9.12 -5.88 20.31
CA PRO A 474 9.15 -7.00 19.38
C PRO A 474 10.59 -7.50 19.21
N ALA A 475 10.81 -8.80 19.45
CA ALA A 475 12.13 -9.44 19.30
C ALA A 475 12.66 -9.37 17.86
N THR A 476 11.77 -9.17 16.87
CA THR A 476 12.10 -8.99 15.46
C THR A 476 11.22 -7.89 14.85
N TYR A 477 11.84 -6.94 14.13
CA TYR A 477 11.12 -5.89 13.42
C TYR A 477 10.47 -6.38 12.11
N GLY A 478 9.64 -5.55 11.51
CA GLY A 478 9.06 -5.76 10.18
C GLY A 478 10.00 -5.37 9.03
N TYR A 479 10.95 -4.46 9.24
CA TYR A 479 12.00 -4.15 8.27
C TYR A 479 13.33 -3.79 8.94
N PRO A 480 14.48 -4.26 8.41
CA PRO A 480 14.61 -5.30 7.36
C PRO A 480 14.21 -6.69 7.87
N LEU A 481 13.90 -7.61 6.95
CA LEU A 481 13.54 -9.00 7.24
C LEU A 481 14.62 -9.99 6.80
N SER A 482 15.31 -9.71 5.68
CA SER A 482 16.46 -10.50 5.23
C SER A 482 17.70 -10.17 6.06
N ALA A 483 18.49 -11.19 6.37
CA ALA A 483 19.76 -11.01 7.08
C ALA A 483 20.76 -10.21 6.23
N TRP A 484 20.70 -10.37 4.90
CA TRP A 484 21.60 -9.73 3.96
C TRP A 484 21.31 -8.23 3.79
N VAL A 485 20.05 -7.79 3.66
CA VAL A 485 19.73 -6.35 3.64
C VAL A 485 19.98 -5.71 5.00
N ALA A 486 19.75 -6.43 6.11
CA ALA A 486 20.12 -5.97 7.46
C ALA A 486 21.64 -5.74 7.64
N GLY A 487 22.49 -6.37 6.82
CA GLY A 487 23.91 -6.05 6.78
C GLY A 487 24.25 -4.76 6.03
N LEU A 488 23.43 -4.31 5.08
CA LEU A 488 23.83 -3.28 4.11
C LEU A 488 24.03 -1.89 4.75
N PRO A 489 25.17 -1.22 4.53
CA PRO A 489 25.34 0.16 4.97
C PRO A 489 24.32 1.05 4.26
N GLY A 490 23.57 1.85 5.03
CA GLY A 490 22.54 2.75 4.50
C GLY A 490 21.17 2.12 4.26
N HIS A 491 20.92 0.87 4.67
CA HIS A 491 19.60 0.22 4.52
C HIS A 491 18.47 0.89 5.34
N THR A 492 18.78 1.75 6.31
CA THR A 492 17.79 2.27 7.28
C THR A 492 16.78 3.18 6.60
N LEU A 493 15.48 2.93 6.78
CA LEU A 493 14.39 3.71 6.19
C LEU A 493 13.57 4.42 7.27
N SER A 494 13.61 5.74 7.28
CA SER A 494 12.81 6.57 8.20
C SER A 494 11.31 6.36 7.98
N TYR A 495 10.49 6.78 8.96
CA TYR A 495 9.04 6.82 8.78
C TYR A 495 8.64 7.66 7.54
N LYS A 496 9.31 8.80 7.30
CA LYS A 496 9.07 9.66 6.13
C LYS A 496 9.41 8.99 4.80
N ALA A 497 10.56 8.34 4.69
CA ALA A 497 10.92 7.60 3.49
C ALA A 497 9.87 6.52 3.16
N ARG A 498 9.43 5.78 4.19
CA ARG A 498 8.43 4.70 4.07
C ARG A 498 7.01 5.23 3.83
N GLU A 499 6.70 6.44 4.26
CA GLU A 499 5.48 7.17 3.87
C GLU A 499 5.56 7.60 2.39
N GLY A 500 6.71 8.15 1.98
CA GLY A 500 7.03 8.52 0.60
C GLY A 500 6.80 7.39 -0.40
N ALA A 501 7.19 6.15 -0.05
CA ALA A 501 6.94 4.93 -0.82
C ALA A 501 5.45 4.64 -1.09
N CYS A 502 4.53 5.17 -0.28
CA CYS A 502 3.08 4.96 -0.42
C CYS A 502 2.41 5.99 -1.37
N HIS A 503 3.15 6.96 -1.91
CA HIS A 503 2.59 7.95 -2.83
C HIS A 503 2.28 7.37 -4.22
N ALA A 504 1.35 8.01 -4.93
CA ALA A 504 1.07 7.74 -6.34
C ALA A 504 1.85 8.74 -7.19
N ALA A 505 2.89 8.28 -7.88
CA ALA A 505 3.69 9.14 -8.76
C ALA A 505 2.88 9.48 -10.03
N GLU A 506 2.13 8.50 -10.53
CA GLU A 506 1.25 8.56 -11.69
C GLU A 506 0.18 9.66 -11.54
N ASP A 507 -0.57 9.67 -10.45
CA ASP A 507 -1.57 10.72 -10.13
C ASP A 507 -0.93 12.11 -10.00
N TYR A 508 0.31 12.17 -9.52
CA TYR A 508 1.03 13.44 -9.39
C TYR A 508 1.54 13.96 -10.75
N VAL A 509 2.03 13.07 -11.62
CA VAL A 509 2.36 13.37 -13.02
C VAL A 509 1.15 13.96 -13.74
N GLN A 510 -0.04 13.36 -13.60
CA GLN A 510 -1.25 13.90 -14.22
C GLN A 510 -1.59 15.30 -13.67
N ARG A 511 -1.45 15.54 -12.36
CA ARG A 511 -1.65 16.87 -11.75
C ARG A 511 -0.63 17.91 -12.23
N LEU A 512 0.63 17.52 -12.40
CA LEU A 512 1.69 18.37 -12.95
C LEU A 512 1.41 18.74 -14.42
N ARG A 513 1.11 17.76 -15.27
CA ARG A 513 0.79 17.94 -16.70
C ARG A 513 -0.45 18.82 -16.91
N SER A 514 -1.51 18.61 -16.11
CA SER A 514 -2.75 19.41 -16.16
C SER A 514 -2.69 20.74 -15.39
N GLN A 515 -1.55 21.07 -14.77
CA GLN A 515 -1.38 22.26 -13.91
C GLN A 515 -2.48 22.38 -12.84
N SER A 516 -2.88 21.23 -12.27
CA SER A 516 -4.04 21.11 -11.39
C SER A 516 -4.00 22.13 -10.24
N PRO A 517 -5.11 22.84 -9.95
CA PRO A 517 -5.21 23.73 -8.79
C PRO A 517 -4.82 23.06 -7.46
N GLY A 518 -4.96 21.74 -7.36
CA GLY A 518 -4.57 20.93 -6.20
C GLY A 518 -3.06 20.93 -5.91
N LEU A 519 -2.19 21.28 -6.86
CA LEU A 519 -0.74 21.39 -6.63
C LEU A 519 -0.39 22.39 -5.51
N ARG A 520 -1.24 23.42 -5.28
CA ARG A 520 -1.05 24.41 -4.21
C ARG A 520 -1.12 23.82 -2.80
N ALA A 521 -1.71 22.63 -2.62
CA ALA A 521 -1.97 22.04 -1.31
C ALA A 521 -0.69 21.84 -0.47
N HIS A 522 0.43 21.49 -1.09
CA HIS A 522 1.72 21.38 -0.41
C HIS A 522 2.22 22.74 0.09
N CYS A 523 2.15 23.77 -0.76
CA CYS A 523 2.55 25.13 -0.39
C CYS A 523 1.64 25.70 0.70
N TYR A 524 0.32 25.54 0.59
CA TYR A 524 -0.64 25.94 1.62
C TYR A 524 -0.38 25.25 2.96
N ARG A 525 -0.11 23.93 2.98
CA ARG A 525 0.29 23.22 4.21
C ARG A 525 1.61 23.77 4.77
N ALA A 526 2.58 24.11 3.94
CA ALA A 526 3.88 24.62 4.38
C ALA A 526 3.85 26.05 4.94
N VAL A 527 3.06 26.94 4.33
CA VAL A 527 2.81 28.28 4.90
C VAL A 527 2.02 28.15 6.21
N LEU A 528 1.02 27.26 6.28
CA LEU A 528 0.29 26.99 7.51
C LEU A 528 1.18 26.46 8.64
N GLU A 529 2.08 25.51 8.38
CA GLU A 529 3.07 25.01 9.36
C GLU A 529 3.97 26.15 9.87
N THR A 530 4.36 27.09 8.99
CA THR A 530 5.14 28.29 9.37
C THR A 530 4.36 29.17 10.35
N LEU A 531 3.07 29.41 10.09
CA LEU A 531 2.19 30.17 10.99
C LEU A 531 1.96 29.44 12.32
N ILE A 532 1.80 28.11 12.30
CA ILE A 532 1.62 27.29 13.50
C ILE A 532 2.84 27.41 14.41
N ARG A 533 4.06 27.27 13.88
CA ARG A 533 5.30 27.40 14.66
C ARG A 533 5.55 28.82 15.16
N ALA A 534 5.16 29.83 14.39
CA ALA A 534 5.26 31.23 14.82
C ALA A 534 4.31 31.54 15.99
N ALA A 535 3.12 30.94 16.01
CA ALA A 535 2.15 31.08 17.10
C ALA A 535 2.49 30.22 18.33
N ASP A 536 3.04 29.02 18.13
CA ASP A 536 3.49 28.13 19.21
C ASP A 536 4.66 27.24 18.73
N PRO A 537 5.91 27.55 19.11
CA PRO A 537 7.09 26.77 18.74
C PRO A 537 7.09 25.31 19.22
N SER A 538 6.23 24.93 20.17
CA SER A 538 6.07 23.53 20.59
C SER A 538 5.21 22.71 19.61
N LYS A 539 4.41 23.37 18.78
CA LYS A 539 3.57 22.75 17.74
C LYS A 539 4.36 22.63 16.44
N GLN A 540 4.83 21.42 16.15
CA GLN A 540 5.55 21.09 14.91
C GLN A 540 5.02 19.81 14.27
N CYS A 541 4.94 19.78 12.94
CA CYS A 541 4.47 18.68 12.11
C CYS A 541 3.15 18.07 12.60
N LEU A 542 2.26 18.91 13.14
CA LEU A 542 0.97 18.46 13.60
C LEU A 542 0.21 17.86 12.41
N GLY A 543 -0.42 16.71 12.63
CA GLY A 543 -1.15 15.98 11.60
C GLY A 543 -2.45 16.67 11.20
N VAL A 544 -2.37 17.87 10.61
CA VAL A 544 -3.52 18.69 10.26
C VAL A 544 -4.42 17.92 9.31
N GLN A 545 -5.58 17.53 9.82
CA GLN A 545 -6.64 16.86 9.07
C GLN A 545 -6.96 17.67 7.82
N THR A 546 -7.29 16.99 6.74
CA THR A 546 -7.48 17.63 5.42
C THR A 546 -8.63 18.59 5.39
N ILE A 547 -8.36 19.80 4.90
CA ILE A 547 -9.36 20.81 4.62
C ILE A 547 -10.01 20.45 3.26
N PRO A 548 -11.29 20.03 3.23
CA PRO A 548 -11.95 19.67 1.97
C PRO A 548 -12.01 20.90 1.05
N GLY A 549 -11.83 20.68 -0.26
CA GLY A 549 -11.86 21.78 -1.21
C GLY A 549 -10.74 22.82 -1.06
N ALA A 550 -9.61 22.49 -0.41
CA ALA A 550 -8.49 23.42 -0.19
C ALA A 550 -7.98 24.16 -1.45
N HIS A 551 -8.18 23.59 -2.64
CA HIS A 551 -7.84 24.21 -3.93
C HIS A 551 -8.82 25.31 -4.38
N CYS A 552 -10.03 25.33 -3.84
CA CYS A 552 -11.06 26.36 -4.04
C CYS A 552 -11.00 27.50 -3.03
N LEU A 553 -10.22 27.35 -1.95
CA LEU A 553 -10.11 28.35 -0.88
C LEU A 553 -9.00 29.37 -1.19
N SER A 554 -9.18 30.60 -0.72
CA SER A 554 -8.06 31.50 -0.49
C SER A 554 -7.16 30.94 0.61
N PHE A 555 -5.89 31.38 0.65
CA PHE A 555 -5.00 30.95 1.73
C PHE A 555 -5.49 31.43 3.10
N HIS A 556 -6.12 32.60 3.22
CA HIS A 556 -6.67 33.09 4.49
C HIS A 556 -7.78 32.18 5.02
N GLU A 557 -8.70 31.71 4.17
CA GLU A 557 -9.76 30.78 4.58
C GLU A 557 -9.18 29.41 4.97
N TYR A 558 -8.20 28.93 4.20
CA TYR A 558 -7.46 27.71 4.50
C TYR A 558 -6.75 27.80 5.85
N ALA A 559 -6.02 28.88 6.11
CA ALA A 559 -5.30 29.11 7.35
C ALA A 559 -6.23 29.14 8.56
N ARG A 560 -7.36 29.86 8.47
CA ARG A 560 -8.40 29.90 9.51
C ARG A 560 -8.91 28.49 9.87
N LEU A 561 -9.21 27.67 8.87
CA LEU A 561 -9.66 26.29 9.08
C LEU A 561 -8.54 25.37 9.61
N GLY A 562 -7.28 25.65 9.25
CA GLY A 562 -6.10 24.93 9.70
C GLY A 562 -5.76 25.18 11.17
N LEU A 563 -5.67 26.45 11.56
CA LEU A 563 -5.39 26.89 12.93
C LEU A 563 -6.43 26.34 13.93
N ALA A 564 -7.72 26.39 13.56
CA ALA A 564 -8.82 25.82 14.34
C ALA A 564 -8.60 24.33 14.70
N ARG A 565 -8.01 23.55 13.77
CA ARG A 565 -7.81 22.10 13.92
C ARG A 565 -6.60 21.72 14.77
N VAL A 566 -5.72 22.68 15.04
CA VAL A 566 -4.56 22.52 15.93
C VAL A 566 -4.74 23.25 17.27
N GLY A 567 -5.95 23.72 17.57
CA GLY A 567 -6.27 24.43 18.80
C GLY A 567 -5.59 25.80 18.92
N LEU A 568 -5.32 26.46 17.78
CA LEU A 568 -4.85 27.84 17.72
C LEU A 568 -6.01 28.77 17.31
N ASP A 569 -5.91 30.05 17.69
CA ASP A 569 -6.93 31.05 17.37
C ASP A 569 -7.10 31.20 15.84
N PRO A 570 -8.29 30.89 15.27
CA PRO A 570 -8.56 31.04 13.85
C PRO A 570 -8.55 32.49 13.37
N SER A 571 -8.67 33.46 14.29
CA SER A 571 -8.66 34.90 14.03
C SER A 571 -7.29 35.57 14.19
N THR A 572 -6.24 34.78 14.46
CA THR A 572 -4.84 35.24 14.50
C THR A 572 -4.53 36.12 13.27
N PRO A 573 -4.13 37.39 13.46
CA PRO A 573 -3.78 38.27 12.35
C PRO A 573 -2.65 37.70 11.49
N LEU A 574 -2.86 37.64 10.18
CA LEU A 574 -1.88 37.16 9.22
C LEU A 574 -1.12 38.35 8.61
N ASP A 575 0.21 38.33 8.66
CA ASP A 575 1.03 39.24 7.86
C ASP A 575 0.89 38.86 6.38
N ALA A 576 0.04 39.61 5.66
CA ALA A 576 -0.23 39.39 4.25
C ALA A 576 1.04 39.51 3.38
N ALA A 577 1.96 40.43 3.70
CA ALA A 577 3.17 40.63 2.91
C ALA A 577 4.14 39.44 3.06
N HIS A 578 4.26 38.90 4.28
CA HIS A 578 5.03 37.69 4.55
C HIS A 578 4.38 36.45 3.91
N VAL A 579 3.07 36.27 4.09
CA VAL A 579 2.30 35.16 3.49
C VAL A 579 2.43 35.16 1.97
N ASP A 580 2.25 36.31 1.31
CA ASP A 580 2.38 36.42 -0.14
C ASP A 580 3.81 36.15 -0.62
N ALA A 581 4.84 36.51 0.17
CA ALA A 581 6.22 36.18 -0.14
C ALA A 581 6.49 34.66 -0.10
N LEU A 582 5.88 33.93 0.83
CA LEU A 582 5.97 32.47 0.88
C LEU A 582 5.17 31.81 -0.24
N LEU A 583 3.94 32.29 -0.52
CA LEU A 583 3.09 31.76 -1.59
C LEU A 583 3.70 31.97 -2.99
N ARG A 584 4.45 33.07 -3.22
CA ARG A 584 5.23 33.27 -4.46
C ARG A 584 6.27 32.17 -4.71
N ARG A 585 6.75 31.46 -3.68
CA ARG A 585 7.69 30.33 -3.81
C ARG A 585 7.02 28.99 -4.14
N GLN A 586 5.72 28.95 -4.50
CA GLN A 586 4.97 27.71 -4.75
C GLN A 586 5.68 26.74 -5.72
N GLN A 587 6.28 27.22 -6.83
CA GLN A 587 6.94 26.32 -7.79
C GLN A 587 8.17 25.63 -7.19
N GLN A 588 8.90 26.29 -6.28
CA GLN A 588 10.01 25.66 -5.55
C GLN A 588 9.52 24.51 -4.66
N VAL A 589 8.36 24.66 -4.00
CA VAL A 589 7.73 23.58 -3.20
C VAL A 589 7.34 22.40 -4.11
N ILE A 590 6.76 22.68 -5.27
CA ILE A 590 6.36 21.67 -6.27
C ILE A 590 7.59 20.94 -6.82
N ALA A 591 8.64 21.66 -7.22
CA ALA A 591 9.89 21.11 -7.71
C ALA A 591 10.60 20.24 -6.66
N TYR A 592 10.69 20.72 -5.42
CA TYR A 592 11.29 19.98 -4.31
C TYR A 592 10.54 18.68 -4.02
N PHE A 593 9.21 18.72 -3.94
CA PHE A 593 8.41 17.49 -3.76
C PHE A 593 8.50 16.55 -4.97
N THR A 594 8.67 17.07 -6.18
CA THR A 594 8.93 16.25 -7.38
C THR A 594 10.24 15.46 -7.25
N LEU A 595 11.31 16.06 -6.70
CA LEU A 595 12.57 15.35 -6.42
C LEU A 595 12.40 14.26 -5.36
N VAL A 596 11.57 14.48 -4.33
CA VAL A 596 11.25 13.47 -3.31
C VAL A 596 10.49 12.29 -3.95
N LEU A 597 9.44 12.59 -4.73
CA LEU A 597 8.64 11.57 -5.42
C LEU A 597 9.45 10.74 -6.42
N LEU A 598 10.48 11.33 -7.05
CA LEU A 598 11.38 10.61 -7.95
C LEU A 598 12.15 9.49 -7.22
N LEU A 599 12.42 9.63 -5.92
CA LEU A 599 13.08 8.61 -5.11
C LEU A 599 12.10 7.61 -4.46
N SER A 600 10.82 7.95 -4.29
CA SER A 600 9.83 7.08 -3.64
C SER A 600 9.78 5.64 -4.19
N PRO A 601 9.84 5.39 -5.51
CA PRO A 601 9.86 4.03 -6.07
C PRO A 601 11.08 3.21 -5.64
N LEU A 602 12.22 3.85 -5.33
CA LEU A 602 13.41 3.16 -4.83
C LEU A 602 13.19 2.64 -3.40
N VAL A 603 12.45 3.37 -2.56
CA VAL A 603 12.11 2.93 -1.21
C VAL A 603 11.19 1.71 -1.25
N GLU A 604 10.14 1.74 -2.07
CA GLU A 604 9.30 0.57 -2.34
C GLU A 604 10.13 -0.61 -2.87
N SER A 605 11.02 -0.35 -3.84
CA SER A 605 11.90 -1.35 -4.43
C SER A 605 12.81 -2.03 -3.40
N LEU A 606 13.43 -1.27 -2.48
CA LEU A 606 14.29 -1.85 -1.44
C LEU A 606 13.51 -2.72 -0.45
N ILE A 607 12.28 -2.32 -0.10
CA ILE A 607 11.43 -3.11 0.80
C ILE A 607 10.98 -4.42 0.13
N LEU A 608 10.61 -4.37 -1.16
CA LEU A 608 10.21 -5.57 -1.90
C LEU A 608 11.40 -6.51 -2.15
N LEU A 609 12.58 -5.97 -2.47
CA LEU A 609 13.82 -6.74 -2.61
C LEU A 609 14.24 -7.39 -1.28
N ASP A 610 14.08 -6.73 -0.14
CA ASP A 610 14.28 -7.34 1.18
C ASP A 610 13.39 -8.58 1.38
N ARG A 611 12.15 -8.59 0.86
CA ARG A 611 11.25 -9.76 0.96
C ARG A 611 11.67 -10.89 0.02
N VAL A 612 12.08 -10.54 -1.19
CA VAL A 612 12.60 -11.50 -2.18
C VAL A 612 13.88 -12.15 -1.65
N ILE A 613 14.84 -11.36 -1.18
CA ILE A 613 16.12 -11.84 -0.64
C ILE A 613 15.88 -12.70 0.60
N TYR A 614 14.96 -12.33 1.51
CA TYR A 614 14.59 -13.17 2.65
C TYR A 614 14.09 -14.56 2.22
N LEU A 615 13.22 -14.65 1.21
CA LEU A 615 12.75 -15.94 0.71
C LEU A 615 13.86 -16.73 0.00
N GLN A 616 14.75 -16.06 -0.72
CA GLN A 616 15.94 -16.67 -1.34
C GLN A 616 16.94 -17.19 -0.29
N GLU A 617 17.11 -16.51 0.84
CA GLU A 617 17.92 -16.97 1.99
C GLU A 617 17.39 -18.29 2.57
N GLN A 618 16.06 -18.47 2.57
CA GLN A 618 15.40 -19.72 2.98
C GLN A 618 15.33 -20.78 1.86
N GLY A 619 15.93 -20.52 0.69
CA GLY A 619 15.97 -21.43 -0.45
C GLY A 619 14.65 -21.54 -1.25
N PHE A 620 13.70 -20.63 -1.06
CA PHE A 620 12.44 -20.63 -1.81
C PHE A 620 12.57 -19.89 -3.15
N GLN A 621 11.83 -20.40 -4.14
CA GLN A 621 11.63 -19.70 -5.40
C GLN A 621 10.55 -18.62 -5.20
N CYS A 622 10.83 -17.40 -5.66
CA CYS A 622 9.94 -16.26 -5.52
C CYS A 622 10.15 -15.24 -6.66
N ARG A 623 9.13 -14.41 -6.91
CA ARG A 623 9.16 -13.37 -7.94
C ARG A 623 8.23 -12.21 -7.58
N LEU A 624 8.57 -11.01 -8.05
CA LEU A 624 7.67 -9.85 -8.07
C LEU A 624 7.01 -9.74 -9.45
N ILE A 625 5.69 -9.61 -9.48
CA ILE A 625 4.87 -9.49 -10.70
C ILE A 625 4.15 -8.12 -10.67
N PRO A 626 4.27 -7.26 -11.71
CA PRO A 626 3.59 -5.95 -11.78
C PRO A 626 2.10 -6.09 -12.13
N LEU A 627 1.37 -6.90 -11.36
CA LEU A 627 0.05 -7.45 -11.67
C LEU A 627 -1.04 -6.39 -11.92
N PHE A 628 -1.02 -5.27 -11.19
CA PHE A 628 -2.03 -4.23 -11.33
C PHE A 628 -1.59 -3.12 -12.30
N ASP A 629 -2.54 -2.36 -12.83
CA ASP A 629 -2.24 -1.13 -13.56
C ASP A 629 -1.73 -0.06 -12.57
N PRO A 630 -0.49 0.46 -12.73
CA PRO A 630 0.06 1.45 -11.82
C PRO A 630 -0.64 2.82 -11.86
N GLN A 631 -1.40 3.15 -12.91
CA GLN A 631 -2.26 4.34 -12.94
C GLN A 631 -3.51 4.20 -12.05
N PHE A 632 -3.85 2.99 -11.61
CA PHE A 632 -5.12 2.70 -10.93
C PHE A 632 -4.94 2.05 -9.56
N SER A 633 -3.97 1.14 -9.43
CA SER A 633 -3.39 0.76 -8.15
C SER A 633 -1.87 0.87 -8.21
N PRO A 634 -1.28 2.00 -7.79
CA PRO A 634 0.15 2.23 -8.01
C PRO A 634 1.06 1.27 -7.23
N ARG A 635 0.62 0.74 -6.08
CA ARG A 635 1.32 -0.38 -5.42
C ARG A 635 0.98 -1.67 -6.17
N ASN A 636 1.59 -1.80 -7.33
CA ASN A 636 1.14 -2.72 -8.38
C ASN A 636 1.92 -4.04 -8.43
N LEU A 637 3.01 -4.13 -7.67
CA LEU A 637 3.86 -5.30 -7.55
C LEU A 637 3.31 -6.29 -6.51
N VAL A 638 3.15 -7.54 -6.91
CA VAL A 638 2.72 -8.67 -6.07
C VAL A 638 3.89 -9.63 -5.90
N LEU A 639 4.23 -9.96 -4.66
CA LEU A 639 5.21 -10.99 -4.34
C LEU A 639 4.54 -12.36 -4.41
N VAL A 640 5.09 -13.25 -5.22
CA VAL A 640 4.63 -14.64 -5.36
C VAL A 640 5.77 -15.57 -4.98
N ALA A 641 5.49 -16.62 -4.20
CA ALA A 641 6.45 -17.67 -3.89
C ALA A 641 5.80 -19.04 -3.74
N ALA A 642 6.59 -20.09 -3.95
CA ALA A 642 6.17 -21.48 -3.83
C ALA A 642 7.31 -22.33 -3.27
N LYS A 643 6.97 -23.35 -2.48
CA LYS A 643 7.95 -24.30 -1.94
C LYS A 643 8.43 -25.27 -3.02
N ALA A 644 9.61 -25.89 -2.84
CA ALA A 644 10.30 -26.65 -3.88
C ALA A 644 9.46 -27.74 -4.57
N GLN A 645 8.56 -28.40 -3.84
CA GLN A 645 7.59 -29.38 -4.37
C GLN A 645 6.59 -28.79 -5.39
N SER A 646 6.53 -27.48 -5.51
CA SER A 646 5.66 -26.70 -6.41
C SER A 646 6.47 -25.68 -7.22
N ALA A 647 7.80 -25.81 -7.33
CA ALA A 647 8.65 -24.80 -7.97
C ALA A 647 8.36 -24.62 -9.48
N SER A 648 7.91 -25.68 -10.17
CA SER A 648 7.47 -25.62 -11.58
C SER A 648 6.32 -24.64 -11.82
N ALA A 649 5.50 -24.37 -10.80
CA ALA A 649 4.41 -23.39 -10.87
C ALA A 649 4.91 -22.00 -11.28
N LEU A 650 6.01 -21.55 -10.69
CA LEU A 650 6.51 -20.19 -10.87
C LEU A 650 7.10 -19.96 -12.27
N SER A 651 7.69 -20.97 -12.90
CA SER A 651 8.14 -20.90 -14.29
C SER A 651 6.96 -20.82 -15.27
N THR A 652 5.95 -21.67 -15.09
CA THR A 652 4.79 -21.70 -16.00
C THR A 652 3.93 -20.44 -15.92
N LEU A 653 3.90 -19.76 -14.76
CA LEU A 653 3.24 -18.46 -14.64
C LEU A 653 3.77 -17.43 -15.67
N VAL A 654 5.07 -17.46 -15.99
CA VAL A 654 5.76 -16.50 -16.86
C VAL A 654 5.47 -16.69 -18.36
N GLU A 655 5.30 -17.94 -18.79
CA GLU A 655 5.26 -18.28 -20.21
C GLU A 655 3.95 -17.87 -20.91
N ASP A 656 2.85 -17.76 -20.16
CA ASP A 656 1.57 -17.24 -20.67
C ASP A 656 1.52 -15.70 -20.67
N ASP A 657 2.09 -15.03 -19.67
CA ASP A 657 2.18 -13.55 -19.63
C ASP A 657 3.07 -12.99 -20.77
N SER A 658 3.83 -13.87 -21.44
CA SER A 658 4.64 -13.55 -22.62
C SER A 658 3.88 -13.72 -23.95
N LYS A 659 2.61 -14.13 -23.91
CA LYS A 659 1.75 -14.43 -25.07
C LYS A 659 0.40 -13.67 -25.07
N GLY A 660 0.19 -12.77 -24.11
CA GLY A 660 -1.02 -11.96 -23.95
C GLY A 660 -0.86 -10.55 -24.51
#